data_AF-A0A7L9BX00-F1
#
_entry.id   AF-A0A7L9BX00-F1
#
_cell.length_a   1.000
_cell.length_b   1.000
_cell.length_c   1.000
_cell.angle_alpha   90.00
_cell.angle_beta   90.00
_cell.angle_gamma   90.00
#
_symmetry.space_group_name_H-M   'P 1'
#
loop_
_entity.id
_entity.type
_entity.pdbx_description
1 polymer ?
#
loop_
_entity_poly.entity_id
_entity_poly.type
_entity_poly.pdbx_seq_one_letter_code
_entity_poly.pdbx_strand_id
1 'polypeptide(L)'
;MNPPEMLFLCNEAAAGHTGSSAGVTKLRTAGSGKNVRLELDEVGRQLNRNIAPALIDLVEIASLVYIADQVQHRGADEVENMGATWRRRMRFEIPVRVPSLWRTAEISDSLVELLSFLSEDEYDFTFTQYKHPPALDAYLSFGKLAAETPPETVVLFSGGLDSLGGVLEEVVRDKRSALLITHEPTTKLRGRHRTLRSMVANATDGPVPQFITVRVNKKDQKEREYTQRARSFLYASLAVAAARMADLNAIRFFENGVVSLNLPVSPQVVGSRATRTTHPRVLACMRRLFSSITGGEFTVNNGFLWKTKSDIVADIVKGGQGSMIEWSTSCTHTWTYRKDKPHCGICSQCIDRRFAVLANNAGQFEPAEKYRHHLLTEARDEGESRIMLASYLETAQQVADMDITAFCNRFGEAARAFPYLGMPPDDAANSIFDLYKRHARQVMSVIEAEGKAHMSEIRKRSLPPTCALRLVHDPNPNTTNIVAPSVSGSVAPAPPSHQLAQEGQAWLLRFEGIDKRFELSVGMVYLHAMLSMPNKSFTVAELYSIARPHMKNIPSARSEAAFDEKAARAYWQRLTELDAEIAAAEKGQDTTAMRVAENEKARLLTELKAARFAGRPKIESADHKRLRDRVRNAVDRTIKIIKKYHSSAGAHLDEAISRGSVMTYAPAEIPPWIF
;
A
#
# COMPACT_ATOMS: atom_id res chain seq x y z
N MET A 1 -1.83 -5.03 20.76
CA MET A 1 -2.95 -5.97 20.55
C MET A 1 -2.73 -6.67 19.23
N ASN A 2 -2.87 -8.01 19.16
CA ASN A 2 -2.80 -8.73 17.89
C ASN A 2 -4.01 -8.36 17.01
N PRO A 3 -3.83 -8.18 15.69
CA PRO A 3 -4.94 -7.85 14.80
C PRO A 3 -5.98 -8.99 14.80
N PRO A 4 -7.29 -8.69 14.66
CA PRO A 4 -8.32 -9.71 14.60
C PRO A 4 -8.09 -10.62 13.38
N GLU A 5 -7.98 -11.92 13.65
CA GLU A 5 -7.77 -12.94 12.64
C GLU A 5 -9.09 -13.40 12.03
N MET A 6 -9.19 -13.36 10.70
CA MET A 6 -10.34 -13.84 9.95
C MET A 6 -9.91 -14.89 8.92
N LEU A 7 -10.63 -16.01 8.89
CA LEU A 7 -10.50 -17.08 7.91
C LEU A 7 -11.62 -16.98 6.87
N PHE A 8 -11.24 -16.87 5.60
CA PHE A 8 -12.13 -16.86 4.45
C PHE A 8 -12.08 -18.21 3.73
N LEU A 9 -13.13 -19.01 3.92
CA LEU A 9 -13.32 -20.28 3.21
C LEU A 9 -14.02 -19.99 1.87
N CYS A 10 -13.34 -20.25 0.76
CA CYS A 10 -13.83 -19.88 -0.57
C CYS A 10 -14.37 -21.08 -1.36
N ASN A 11 -15.48 -20.90 -2.06
CA ASN A 11 -16.08 -21.89 -2.97
C ASN A 11 -16.20 -23.29 -2.34
N GLU A 12 -15.57 -24.33 -2.91
CA GLU A 12 -15.63 -25.70 -2.38
C GLU A 12 -15.01 -25.85 -0.98
N ALA A 13 -14.03 -25.02 -0.61
CA ALA A 13 -13.48 -25.03 0.75
C ALA A 13 -14.56 -24.65 1.80
N ALA A 14 -15.56 -23.86 1.40
CA ALA A 14 -16.68 -23.51 2.26
C ALA A 14 -17.69 -24.65 2.47
N ALA A 15 -17.62 -25.75 1.70
CA ALA A 15 -18.57 -26.86 1.78
C ALA A 15 -18.26 -27.87 2.90
N GLY A 16 -16.99 -28.00 3.31
CA GLY A 16 -16.57 -28.92 4.37
C GLY A 16 -16.85 -28.43 5.79
N HIS A 17 -17.29 -27.18 5.96
CA HIS A 17 -17.54 -26.57 7.27
C HIS A 17 -19.04 -26.33 7.49
N THR A 18 -19.66 -27.07 8.41
CA THR A 18 -21.05 -26.86 8.86
C THR A 18 -21.07 -25.92 10.06
N GLY A 19 -21.81 -24.80 9.97
CA GLY A 19 -21.95 -23.83 11.06
C GLY A 19 -21.39 -22.43 10.77
N SER A 20 -21.69 -21.49 11.66
CA SER A 20 -21.11 -20.14 11.76
C SER A 20 -20.19 -20.12 12.98
N SER A 21 -18.89 -19.99 12.78
CA SER A 21 -17.91 -19.80 13.86
C SER A 21 -17.40 -18.35 13.84
N ALA A 22 -17.21 -17.77 15.02
CA ALA A 22 -16.57 -16.47 15.12
C ALA A 22 -15.19 -16.51 14.44
N GLY A 23 -14.89 -15.52 13.60
CA GLY A 23 -13.64 -15.48 12.85
C GLY A 23 -13.64 -16.22 11.50
N VAL A 24 -14.75 -16.85 11.08
CA VAL A 24 -14.82 -17.57 9.78
C VAL A 24 -15.91 -16.99 8.89
N THR A 25 -15.55 -16.65 7.65
CA THR A 25 -16.47 -16.16 6.61
C THR A 25 -16.43 -17.05 5.38
N LYS A 26 -17.60 -17.37 4.81
CA LYS A 26 -17.72 -18.20 3.61
C LYS A 26 -18.00 -17.33 2.39
N LEU A 27 -17.16 -17.41 1.37
CA LEU A 27 -17.32 -16.66 0.12
C LEU A 27 -17.54 -17.63 -1.05
N ARG A 28 -18.61 -17.43 -1.83
CA ARG A 28 -19.01 -18.33 -2.91
C ARG A 28 -19.35 -17.54 -4.17
N THR A 29 -18.64 -17.81 -5.27
CA THR A 29 -18.88 -17.21 -6.60
C THR A 29 -19.96 -17.96 -7.39
N ALA A 30 -20.20 -19.23 -7.06
CA ALA A 30 -21.16 -20.11 -7.72
C ALA A 30 -21.81 -21.12 -6.75
N GLY A 31 -22.84 -21.83 -7.23
CA GLY A 31 -23.53 -22.89 -6.50
C GLY A 31 -24.46 -22.40 -5.38
N SER A 32 -24.91 -23.34 -4.54
CA SER A 32 -25.76 -23.03 -3.39
C SER A 32 -25.02 -22.14 -2.39
N GLY A 33 -25.70 -21.08 -1.93
CA GLY A 33 -25.12 -20.07 -1.03
C GLY A 33 -24.27 -18.99 -1.72
N LYS A 34 -24.32 -18.85 -3.05
CA LYS A 34 -23.64 -17.77 -3.80
C LYS A 34 -23.91 -16.40 -3.14
N ASN A 35 -22.83 -15.74 -2.73
CA ASN A 35 -22.84 -14.42 -2.09
C ASN A 35 -21.82 -13.44 -2.71
N VAL A 36 -20.97 -13.91 -3.62
CA VAL A 36 -20.10 -13.11 -4.48
C VAL A 36 -20.67 -13.10 -5.89
N ARG A 37 -21.03 -11.92 -6.39
CA ARG A 37 -21.43 -11.71 -7.78
C ARG A 37 -20.18 -11.33 -8.57
N LEU A 38 -19.87 -12.13 -9.58
CA LEU A 38 -18.85 -11.89 -10.60
C LEU A 38 -19.55 -12.05 -11.95
N GLU A 39 -19.69 -10.96 -12.68
CA GLU A 39 -20.30 -10.92 -14.02
C GLU A 39 -19.45 -10.02 -14.92
N LEU A 40 -19.00 -10.56 -16.04
CA LEU A 40 -18.33 -9.80 -17.09
C LEU A 40 -19.37 -9.52 -18.19
N ASP A 41 -19.87 -8.28 -18.21
CA ASP A 41 -20.75 -7.79 -19.26
C ASP A 41 -19.91 -7.43 -20.49
N GLU A 42 -20.45 -7.69 -21.69
CA GLU A 42 -19.92 -7.16 -22.95
C GLU A 42 -18.56 -7.75 -23.36
N VAL A 43 -18.16 -8.92 -22.83
CA VAL A 43 -17.07 -9.70 -23.42
C VAL A 43 -17.62 -10.34 -24.69
N GLY A 44 -17.24 -9.79 -25.84
CA GLY A 44 -17.76 -10.24 -27.11
C GLY A 44 -17.43 -11.71 -27.39
N ARG A 45 -18.33 -12.39 -28.12
CA ARG A 45 -18.13 -13.70 -28.76
C ARG A 45 -16.94 -13.82 -29.74
N GLN A 46 -16.15 -12.76 -29.97
CA GLN A 46 -15.00 -12.68 -30.90
C GLN A 46 -13.67 -12.80 -30.14
N LEU A 47 -13.64 -12.54 -28.83
CA LEU A 47 -12.49 -12.88 -27.98
C LEU A 47 -12.44 -14.40 -27.69
N ASN A 48 -13.05 -15.22 -28.57
CA ASN A 48 -13.28 -16.67 -28.50
C ASN A 48 -11.98 -17.48 -28.56
N ARG A 49 -11.02 -17.12 -27.71
CA ARG A 49 -9.82 -17.86 -27.39
C ARG A 49 -10.02 -18.48 -26.02
N ASN A 50 -9.58 -19.73 -25.87
CA ASN A 50 -9.62 -20.45 -24.61
C ASN A 50 -8.82 -19.65 -23.56
N ILE A 51 -9.50 -19.07 -22.56
CA ILE A 51 -8.82 -18.35 -21.46
C ILE A 51 -8.04 -19.39 -20.65
N ALA A 52 -6.75 -19.15 -20.45
CA ALA A 52 -5.92 -20.02 -19.63
C ALA A 52 -6.55 -20.19 -18.23
N PRO A 53 -6.67 -21.42 -17.70
CA PRO A 53 -7.28 -21.66 -16.39
C PRO A 53 -6.69 -20.81 -15.25
N ALA A 54 -5.39 -20.50 -15.32
CA ALA A 54 -4.69 -19.61 -14.40
C ALA A 54 -5.26 -18.17 -14.37
N LEU A 55 -5.72 -17.64 -15.50
CA LEU A 55 -6.33 -16.30 -15.57
C LEU A 55 -7.75 -16.29 -14.99
N ILE A 56 -8.49 -17.40 -15.14
CA ILE A 56 -9.79 -17.56 -14.50
C ILE A 56 -9.61 -17.60 -12.98
N ASP A 57 -8.64 -18.38 -12.49
CA ASP A 57 -8.27 -18.42 -11.08
C ASP A 57 -7.86 -17.02 -10.57
N LEU A 58 -7.07 -16.26 -11.34
CA LEU A 58 -6.64 -14.90 -10.97
C LEU A 58 -7.85 -13.96 -10.77
N VAL A 59 -8.82 -13.98 -11.69
CA VAL A 59 -10.03 -13.16 -11.59
C VAL A 59 -10.90 -13.60 -10.39
N GLU A 60 -11.04 -14.90 -10.15
CA GLU A 60 -11.77 -15.43 -8.99
C GLU A 60 -11.09 -15.05 -7.67
N ILE A 61 -9.78 -15.26 -7.54
CA ILE A 61 -8.99 -14.88 -6.36
C ILE A 61 -9.12 -13.38 -6.09
N ALA A 62 -8.94 -12.54 -7.12
CA ALA A 62 -9.03 -11.09 -6.95
C ALA A 62 -10.45 -10.63 -6.56
N SER A 63 -11.49 -11.31 -7.07
CA SER A 63 -12.88 -11.06 -6.68
C SER A 63 -13.13 -11.44 -5.22
N LEU A 64 -12.64 -12.61 -4.78
CA LEU A 64 -12.77 -13.08 -3.40
C LEU A 64 -12.04 -12.15 -2.43
N VAL A 65 -10.80 -11.75 -2.74
CA VAL A 65 -10.02 -10.80 -1.94
C VAL A 65 -10.70 -9.44 -1.85
N TYR A 66 -11.24 -8.92 -2.96
CA TYR A 66 -12.00 -7.67 -2.96
C TYR A 66 -13.27 -7.74 -2.11
N ILE A 67 -14.00 -8.85 -2.12
CA ILE A 67 -15.17 -9.00 -1.25
C ILE A 67 -14.77 -9.17 0.21
N ALA A 68 -13.73 -9.95 0.52
CA ALA A 68 -13.21 -10.10 1.87
C ALA A 68 -12.79 -8.74 2.47
N ASP A 69 -12.13 -7.90 1.67
CA ASP A 69 -11.77 -6.53 2.03
C ASP A 69 -13.00 -5.67 2.41
N GLN A 70 -14.18 -5.96 1.85
CA GLN A 70 -15.44 -5.27 2.13
C GLN A 70 -16.28 -5.84 3.29
N VAL A 71 -15.99 -7.07 3.71
CA VAL A 71 -16.76 -7.78 4.75
C VAL A 71 -16.17 -7.52 6.13
N GLN A 72 -14.84 -7.45 6.24
CA GLN A 72 -14.17 -7.16 7.49
C GLN A 72 -14.05 -5.64 7.71
N HIS A 73 -14.63 -5.10 8.76
CA HIS A 73 -14.45 -3.70 9.12
C HIS A 73 -13.02 -3.42 9.59
N ARG A 74 -12.44 -2.30 9.16
CA ARG A 74 -11.29 -1.69 9.83
C ARG A 74 -11.77 -1.03 11.14
N GLY A 75 -10.88 -0.91 12.14
CA GLY A 75 -11.20 -0.28 13.43
C GLY A 75 -11.69 1.17 13.31
N ALA A 76 -12.08 1.78 14.43
CA ALA A 76 -12.59 3.16 14.46
C ALA A 76 -11.60 4.16 13.81
N ASP A 77 -12.10 5.34 13.39
CA ASP A 77 -11.34 6.41 12.73
C ASP A 77 -10.30 7.11 13.65
N GLU A 78 -9.77 6.42 14.64
CA GLU A 78 -8.83 6.93 15.64
C GLU A 78 -7.49 7.33 14.99
N VAL A 79 -7.20 8.64 15.05
CA VAL A 79 -6.00 9.27 14.48
C VAL A 79 -4.78 9.06 15.39
N GLU A 80 -5.01 8.86 16.70
CA GLU A 80 -3.98 8.88 17.76
C GLU A 80 -2.93 7.77 17.63
N ASN A 81 -3.25 6.66 16.93
CA ASN A 81 -2.34 5.51 16.77
C ASN A 81 -1.91 5.26 15.31
N MET A 82 -1.97 6.26 14.42
CA MET A 82 -1.67 6.11 12.97
C MET A 82 -2.40 4.93 12.28
N GLY A 83 -3.60 4.58 12.77
CA GLY A 83 -4.37 3.44 12.26
C GLY A 83 -3.78 2.07 12.61
N ALA A 84 -3.06 1.91 13.73
CA ALA A 84 -2.57 0.60 14.18
C ALA A 84 -3.69 -0.45 14.35
N THR A 85 -4.90 -0.01 14.70
CA THR A 85 -6.12 -0.84 14.81
C THR A 85 -6.80 -1.13 13.47
N TRP A 86 -6.29 -0.59 12.35
CA TRP A 86 -6.81 -0.81 11.00
C TRP A 86 -6.17 -1.99 10.28
N ARG A 87 -5.04 -2.51 10.76
CA ARG A 87 -4.40 -3.69 10.17
C ARG A 87 -5.20 -4.94 10.52
N ARG A 88 -5.50 -5.76 9.51
CA ARG A 88 -6.24 -7.02 9.66
C ARG A 88 -5.34 -8.18 9.25
N ARG A 89 -5.58 -9.36 9.83
CA ARG A 89 -4.98 -10.60 9.35
C ARG A 89 -6.04 -11.44 8.66
N MET A 90 -5.89 -11.63 7.35
CA MET A 90 -6.82 -12.35 6.49
C MET A 90 -6.18 -13.65 6.00
N ARG A 91 -6.76 -14.78 6.40
CA ARG A 91 -6.38 -16.10 5.88
C ARG A 91 -7.39 -16.55 4.85
N PHE A 92 -6.94 -17.08 3.73
CA PHE A 92 -7.80 -17.54 2.64
C PHE A 92 -7.53 -19.00 2.33
N GLU A 93 -8.59 -19.80 2.29
CA GLU A 93 -8.56 -21.14 1.69
C GLU A 93 -9.31 -21.10 0.36
N ILE A 94 -8.57 -21.18 -0.74
CA ILE A 94 -9.11 -21.01 -2.09
C ILE A 94 -8.85 -22.26 -2.93
N PRO A 95 -9.90 -22.98 -3.39
CA PRO A 95 -9.74 -23.99 -4.42
C PRO A 95 -9.50 -23.30 -5.77
N VAL A 96 -8.46 -23.74 -6.49
CA VAL A 96 -8.01 -23.19 -7.79
C VAL A 96 -7.92 -24.30 -8.83
N ARG A 97 -8.04 -23.95 -10.12
CA ARG A 97 -7.91 -24.88 -11.24
C ARG A 97 -6.49 -25.37 -11.43
N VAL A 98 -5.49 -24.52 -11.15
CA VAL A 98 -4.06 -24.83 -11.37
C VAL A 98 -3.25 -24.79 -10.06
N PRO A 99 -3.41 -25.73 -9.11
CA PRO A 99 -2.69 -25.67 -7.83
C PRO A 99 -1.16 -25.72 -7.97
N SER A 100 -0.64 -26.40 -8.99
CA SER A 100 0.80 -26.48 -9.25
C SER A 100 1.42 -25.11 -9.52
N LEU A 101 0.65 -24.15 -10.02
CA LEU A 101 1.05 -22.76 -10.24
C LEU A 101 0.94 -21.95 -8.94
N TRP A 102 -0.25 -21.92 -8.33
CA TRP A 102 -0.54 -21.07 -7.18
C TRP A 102 0.17 -21.48 -5.89
N ARG A 103 0.61 -22.73 -5.77
CA ARG A 103 1.40 -23.22 -4.63
C ARG A 103 2.90 -22.95 -4.75
N THR A 104 3.37 -22.43 -5.87
CA THR A 104 4.78 -22.01 -5.98
C THR A 104 5.06 -20.86 -5.02
N ALA A 105 6.25 -20.86 -4.41
CA ALA A 105 6.68 -19.76 -3.55
C ALA A 105 6.67 -18.42 -4.32
N GLU A 106 7.12 -18.42 -5.57
CA GLU A 106 7.17 -17.23 -6.43
C GLU A 106 5.80 -16.52 -6.54
N ILE A 107 4.72 -17.26 -6.82
CA ILE A 107 3.38 -16.68 -6.99
C ILE A 107 2.76 -16.35 -5.64
N SER A 108 2.86 -17.26 -4.67
CA SER A 108 2.27 -17.05 -3.34
C SER A 108 2.88 -15.83 -2.64
N ASP A 109 4.22 -15.75 -2.60
CA ASP A 109 4.95 -14.65 -1.98
C ASP A 109 4.71 -13.34 -2.73
N SER A 110 4.60 -13.39 -4.06
CA SER A 110 4.29 -12.20 -4.87
C SER A 110 2.88 -11.67 -4.61
N LEU A 111 1.91 -12.56 -4.45
CA LEU A 111 0.54 -12.20 -4.12
C LEU A 111 0.45 -11.57 -2.73
N VAL A 112 1.11 -12.18 -1.73
CA VAL A 112 1.17 -11.66 -0.36
C VAL A 112 1.86 -10.29 -0.33
N GLU A 113 3.05 -10.15 -0.95
CA GLU A 113 3.77 -8.87 -0.98
C GLU A 113 2.92 -7.76 -1.62
N LEU A 114 2.28 -8.05 -2.77
CA LEU A 114 1.44 -7.09 -3.48
C LEU A 114 0.29 -6.63 -2.59
N LEU A 115 -0.49 -7.56 -2.05
CA LEU A 115 -1.69 -7.25 -1.28
C LEU A 115 -1.34 -6.57 0.05
N SER A 116 -0.32 -7.05 0.77
CA SER A 116 0.12 -6.44 2.03
C SER A 116 0.60 -5.00 1.84
N PHE A 117 1.35 -4.70 0.78
CA PHE A 117 1.77 -3.32 0.54
C PHE A 117 0.60 -2.43 0.06
N LEU A 118 -0.32 -2.99 -0.73
CA LEU A 118 -1.48 -2.28 -1.26
C LEU A 118 -2.48 -1.89 -0.15
N SER A 119 -2.76 -2.81 0.78
CA SER A 119 -3.81 -2.63 1.79
C SER A 119 -3.33 -2.35 3.21
N GLU A 120 -2.04 -2.60 3.52
CA GLU A 120 -1.48 -2.65 4.88
C GLU A 120 -2.08 -3.76 5.77
N ASP A 121 -2.71 -4.78 5.16
CA ASP A 121 -3.16 -5.99 5.85
C ASP A 121 -2.14 -7.13 5.74
N GLU A 122 -2.27 -8.11 6.62
CA GLU A 122 -1.53 -9.37 6.56
C GLU A 122 -2.37 -10.42 5.83
N TYR A 123 -1.77 -11.11 4.86
CA TYR A 123 -2.42 -12.14 4.06
C TYR A 123 -1.75 -13.50 4.25
N ASP A 124 -2.57 -14.54 4.29
CA ASP A 124 -2.15 -15.94 4.25
C ASP A 124 -3.05 -16.67 3.24
N PHE A 125 -2.45 -17.45 2.34
CA PHE A 125 -3.18 -18.16 1.29
C PHE A 125 -2.87 -19.65 1.32
N THR A 126 -3.91 -20.46 1.37
CA THR A 126 -3.88 -21.91 1.20
C THR A 126 -4.65 -22.28 -0.07
N PHE A 127 -3.94 -22.81 -1.06
CA PHE A 127 -4.53 -23.18 -2.35
C PHE A 127 -4.78 -24.70 -2.44
N THR A 128 -6.02 -25.08 -2.78
CA THR A 128 -6.43 -26.48 -2.98
C THR A 128 -6.90 -26.75 -4.41
N GLN A 129 -7.04 -28.02 -4.79
CA GLN A 129 -7.59 -28.36 -6.12
C GLN A 129 -9.09 -28.07 -6.15
N TYR A 130 -9.53 -27.25 -7.11
CA TYR A 130 -10.95 -27.07 -7.42
C TYR A 130 -11.44 -28.31 -8.17
N LYS A 131 -12.34 -29.09 -7.55
CA LYS A 131 -12.86 -30.34 -8.11
C LYS A 131 -13.93 -30.10 -9.17
N HIS A 132 -14.86 -29.18 -8.91
CA HIS A 132 -15.97 -28.85 -9.81
C HIS A 132 -16.03 -27.33 -10.08
N PRO A 133 -15.01 -26.76 -10.75
CA PRO A 133 -14.99 -25.35 -11.07
C PRO A 133 -16.13 -25.00 -12.05
N PRO A 134 -16.80 -23.84 -11.88
CA PRO A 134 -17.73 -23.33 -12.88
C PRO A 134 -17.03 -23.14 -14.23
N ALA A 135 -17.77 -23.43 -15.30
CA ALA A 135 -17.33 -23.09 -16.65
C ALA A 135 -17.18 -21.57 -16.79
N LEU A 136 -16.30 -21.12 -17.68
CA LEU A 136 -16.04 -19.71 -17.92
C LEU A 136 -17.33 -18.94 -18.30
N ASP A 137 -18.22 -19.57 -19.07
CA ASP A 137 -19.50 -19.01 -19.50
C ASP A 137 -20.44 -18.69 -18.32
N ALA A 138 -20.21 -19.26 -17.14
CA ALA A 138 -20.95 -18.91 -15.93
C ALA A 138 -20.63 -17.49 -15.41
N TYR A 139 -19.53 -16.89 -15.89
CA TYR A 139 -19.08 -15.56 -15.52
C TYR A 139 -19.21 -14.53 -16.65
N LEU A 140 -19.32 -14.99 -17.91
CA LEU A 140 -19.37 -14.12 -19.08
C LEU A 140 -20.81 -13.93 -19.59
N SER A 141 -21.21 -12.68 -19.78
CA SER A 141 -22.37 -12.33 -20.60
C SER A 141 -21.88 -11.93 -21.99
N PHE A 142 -22.03 -12.84 -22.96
CA PHE A 142 -21.60 -12.57 -24.33
C PHE A 142 -22.48 -11.50 -25.00
N GLY A 143 -21.89 -10.35 -25.29
CA GLY A 143 -22.51 -9.31 -26.13
C GLY A 143 -22.50 -9.69 -27.62
N LYS A 144 -23.35 -9.03 -28.41
CA LYS A 144 -23.21 -8.99 -29.88
C LYS A 144 -21.98 -8.17 -30.23
N LEU A 145 -21.21 -8.61 -31.23
CA LEU A 145 -20.09 -7.83 -31.76
C LEU A 145 -20.46 -7.04 -32.98
N ALA A 146 -19.96 -5.80 -33.02
CA ALA A 146 -19.58 -5.14 -34.24
C ALA A 146 -18.24 -5.72 -34.71
N ALA A 147 -18.09 -5.94 -36.01
CA ALA A 147 -16.81 -6.27 -36.61
C ALA A 147 -15.88 -5.06 -36.45
N GLU A 148 -14.89 -5.12 -35.55
CA GLU A 148 -13.97 -4.01 -35.31
C GLU A 148 -12.52 -4.48 -35.28
N THR A 149 -11.62 -3.53 -35.57
CA THR A 149 -10.17 -3.64 -35.54
C THR A 149 -9.69 -4.27 -34.21
N PRO A 150 -8.73 -5.21 -34.24
CA PRO A 150 -8.13 -5.73 -33.01
C PRO A 150 -7.60 -4.60 -32.11
N PRO A 151 -7.76 -4.68 -30.78
CA PRO A 151 -7.19 -3.68 -29.87
C PRO A 151 -5.66 -3.83 -29.80
N GLU A 152 -4.98 -2.69 -29.71
CA GLU A 152 -3.52 -2.57 -29.56
C GLU A 152 -3.14 -2.25 -28.10
N THR A 153 -4.07 -1.73 -27.31
CA THR A 153 -3.84 -1.30 -25.93
C THR A 153 -5.02 -1.65 -25.02
N VAL A 154 -4.75 -1.98 -23.76
CA VAL A 154 -5.77 -2.19 -22.73
C VAL A 154 -5.63 -1.10 -21.67
N VAL A 155 -6.68 -0.31 -21.48
CA VAL A 155 -6.69 0.83 -20.58
C VAL A 155 -7.75 0.62 -19.49
N LEU A 156 -7.34 0.81 -18.24
CA LEU A 156 -8.25 0.76 -17.10
C LEU A 156 -9.00 2.09 -16.99
N PHE A 157 -10.26 2.12 -17.44
CA PHE A 157 -11.09 3.31 -17.50
C PHE A 157 -12.15 3.37 -16.40
N SER A 158 -11.81 4.00 -15.27
CA SER A 158 -12.67 4.06 -14.08
C SER A 158 -13.82 5.05 -14.21
N GLY A 159 -13.79 5.94 -15.22
CA GLY A 159 -14.70 7.07 -15.36
C GLY A 159 -14.30 8.29 -14.52
N GLY A 160 -13.15 8.25 -13.83
CA GLY A 160 -12.57 9.39 -13.14
C GLY A 160 -11.81 10.33 -14.09
N LEU A 161 -11.50 11.54 -13.61
CA LEU A 161 -10.85 12.59 -14.41
C LEU A 161 -9.53 12.14 -15.04
N ASP A 162 -8.68 11.48 -14.26
CA ASP A 162 -7.35 11.07 -14.70
C ASP A 162 -7.45 9.96 -15.75
N SER A 163 -8.30 8.97 -15.49
CA SER A 163 -8.58 7.92 -16.46
C SER A 163 -9.22 8.45 -17.75
N LEU A 164 -10.03 9.51 -17.67
CA LEU A 164 -10.54 10.21 -18.85
C LEU A 164 -9.40 10.89 -19.63
N GLY A 165 -8.52 11.61 -18.95
CA GLY A 165 -7.36 12.24 -19.59
C GLY A 165 -6.47 11.25 -20.33
N GLY A 166 -6.26 10.06 -19.74
CA GLY A 166 -5.50 8.97 -20.33
C GLY A 166 -6.20 8.30 -21.51
N VAL A 167 -7.51 8.08 -21.41
CA VAL A 167 -8.32 7.60 -22.54
C VAL A 167 -8.30 8.59 -23.71
N LEU A 168 -8.40 9.89 -23.44
CA LEU A 168 -8.27 10.91 -24.47
C LEU A 168 -6.86 10.94 -25.09
N GLU A 169 -5.82 10.58 -24.32
CA GLU A 169 -4.47 10.41 -24.85
C GLU A 169 -4.39 9.25 -25.83
N GLU A 170 -4.74 8.06 -25.37
CA GLU A 170 -4.55 6.85 -26.16
C GLU A 170 -5.52 6.79 -27.35
N VAL A 171 -6.78 7.17 -27.15
CA VAL A 171 -7.86 6.96 -28.15
C VAL A 171 -8.01 8.14 -29.10
N VAL A 172 -7.94 9.38 -28.60
CA VAL A 172 -8.24 10.58 -29.42
C VAL A 172 -6.95 11.15 -30.01
N ARG A 173 -5.90 11.32 -29.20
CA ARG A 173 -4.64 11.92 -29.65
C ARG A 173 -3.75 10.92 -30.38
N ASP A 174 -3.49 9.77 -29.78
CA ASP A 174 -2.66 8.72 -30.37
C ASP A 174 -3.41 7.83 -31.36
N LYS A 175 -4.75 7.92 -31.41
CA LYS A 175 -5.63 7.15 -32.31
C LYS A 175 -5.44 5.63 -32.21
N ARG A 176 -5.08 5.12 -31.03
CA ARG A 176 -4.89 3.69 -30.78
C ARG A 176 -6.23 2.97 -30.74
N SER A 177 -6.26 1.77 -31.30
CA SER A 177 -7.37 0.84 -31.06
C SER A 177 -7.31 0.35 -29.62
N ALA A 178 -8.27 0.75 -28.78
CA ALA A 178 -8.18 0.57 -27.33
C ALA A 178 -9.31 -0.30 -26.78
N LEU A 179 -8.95 -1.19 -25.85
CA LEU A 179 -9.88 -1.92 -25.01
C LEU A 179 -10.00 -1.24 -23.65
N LEU A 180 -11.14 -0.60 -23.39
CA LEU A 180 -11.41 0.16 -22.19
C LEU A 180 -12.14 -0.71 -21.17
N ILE A 181 -11.43 -1.11 -20.11
CA ILE A 181 -11.98 -1.94 -19.05
C ILE A 181 -12.57 -1.05 -17.97
N THR A 182 -13.80 -1.29 -17.54
CA THR A 182 -14.45 -0.58 -16.43
C THR A 182 -14.97 -1.57 -15.39
N HIS A 183 -14.54 -1.41 -14.13
CA HIS A 183 -15.19 -2.09 -13.00
C HIS A 183 -16.36 -1.24 -12.46
N GLU A 184 -17.57 -1.78 -12.55
CA GLU A 184 -18.83 -1.19 -12.07
C GLU A 184 -19.26 -1.81 -10.71
N PRO A 185 -18.84 -1.24 -9.56
CA PRO A 185 -19.26 -1.74 -8.24
C PRO A 185 -20.72 -1.38 -7.91
N THR A 186 -21.29 -0.38 -8.59
CA THR A 186 -22.67 0.10 -8.39
C THR A 186 -23.24 0.63 -9.71
N THR A 187 -24.55 0.49 -9.90
CA THR A 187 -25.25 0.98 -11.10
C THR A 187 -25.55 2.49 -11.07
N LYS A 188 -25.28 3.18 -9.96
CA LYS A 188 -25.59 4.62 -9.76
C LYS A 188 -24.90 5.54 -10.79
N LEU A 189 -23.69 5.16 -11.24
CA LEU A 189 -22.88 5.94 -12.20
C LEU A 189 -23.11 5.56 -13.66
N ARG A 190 -23.92 4.52 -13.94
CA ARG A 190 -24.07 3.93 -15.28
C ARG A 190 -24.46 4.94 -16.35
N GLY A 191 -25.35 5.88 -16.01
CA GLY A 191 -25.77 6.94 -16.94
C GLY A 191 -24.63 7.87 -17.34
N ARG A 192 -23.85 8.35 -16.36
CA ARG A 192 -22.69 9.22 -16.61
C ARG A 192 -21.60 8.50 -17.39
N HIS A 193 -21.30 7.26 -17.01
CA HIS A 193 -20.34 6.44 -17.74
C HIS A 193 -20.79 6.23 -19.19
N ARG A 194 -22.07 5.90 -19.44
CA ARG A 194 -22.59 5.77 -20.81
C ARG A 194 -22.41 7.05 -21.62
N THR A 195 -22.79 8.20 -21.07
CA THR A 195 -22.58 9.49 -21.73
C THR A 195 -21.12 9.73 -22.04
N LEU A 196 -20.23 9.51 -21.06
CA LEU A 196 -18.79 9.71 -21.23
C LEU A 196 -18.21 8.78 -22.31
N ARG A 197 -18.63 7.51 -22.35
CA ARG A 197 -18.24 6.55 -23.41
C ARG A 197 -18.66 7.05 -24.79
N SER A 198 -19.89 7.53 -24.95
CA SER A 198 -20.37 8.11 -26.21
C SER A 198 -19.57 9.36 -26.60
N MET A 199 -19.23 10.22 -25.64
CA MET A 199 -18.40 11.40 -25.91
C MET A 199 -17.00 11.03 -26.39
N VAL A 200 -16.36 10.03 -25.78
CA VAL A 200 -15.05 9.54 -26.24
C VAL A 200 -15.15 8.92 -27.63
N ALA A 201 -16.14 8.06 -27.87
CA ALA A 201 -16.34 7.42 -29.17
C ALA A 201 -16.57 8.44 -30.30
N ASN A 202 -17.26 9.55 -30.01
CA ASN A 202 -17.52 10.61 -30.98
C ASN A 202 -16.36 11.60 -31.16
N ALA A 203 -15.38 11.60 -30.25
CA ALA A 203 -14.28 12.56 -30.28
C ALA A 203 -13.05 12.04 -31.02
N THR A 204 -12.98 10.75 -31.33
CA THR A 204 -11.86 10.16 -32.08
C THR A 204 -12.18 10.12 -33.57
N ASP A 205 -11.21 10.52 -34.39
CA ASP A 205 -11.18 10.25 -35.83
C ASP A 205 -10.45 8.91 -36.14
N GLY A 206 -10.05 8.17 -35.10
CA GLY A 206 -9.42 6.86 -35.18
C GLY A 206 -10.40 5.71 -34.94
N PRO A 207 -9.90 4.51 -34.60
CA PRO A 207 -10.75 3.38 -34.22
C PRO A 207 -11.61 3.70 -33.00
N VAL A 208 -12.89 3.34 -33.07
CA VAL A 208 -13.80 3.45 -31.92
C VAL A 208 -13.30 2.49 -30.82
N PRO A 209 -13.14 2.96 -29.57
CA PRO A 209 -12.67 2.09 -28.51
C PRO A 209 -13.76 1.08 -28.10
N GLN A 210 -13.34 -0.14 -27.79
CA GLN A 210 -14.21 -1.18 -27.26
C GLN A 210 -14.33 -1.04 -25.75
N PHE A 211 -15.54 -1.20 -25.22
CA PHE A 211 -15.79 -1.08 -23.78
C PHE A 211 -16.16 -2.42 -23.18
N ILE A 212 -15.42 -2.84 -22.14
CA ILE A 212 -15.77 -4.01 -21.32
C ILE A 212 -16.19 -3.53 -19.93
N THR A 213 -17.35 -3.97 -19.48
CA THR A 213 -17.87 -3.63 -18.16
C THR A 213 -17.89 -4.87 -17.28
N VAL A 214 -17.22 -4.82 -16.13
CA VAL A 214 -17.23 -5.94 -15.18
C VAL A 214 -17.94 -5.52 -13.91
N ARG A 215 -18.86 -6.36 -13.42
CA ARG A 215 -19.51 -6.20 -12.13
C ARG A 215 -18.97 -7.23 -11.15
N VAL A 216 -18.37 -6.73 -10.08
CA VAL A 216 -18.04 -7.53 -8.89
C VAL A 216 -18.65 -6.87 -7.66
N ASN A 217 -19.55 -7.58 -6.97
CA ASN A 217 -20.16 -7.09 -5.74
C ASN A 217 -20.64 -8.25 -4.84
N LYS A 218 -20.87 -7.95 -3.56
CA LYS A 218 -21.48 -8.87 -2.61
C LYS A 218 -23.01 -8.83 -2.68
N LYS A 219 -23.65 -9.98 -2.43
CA LYS A 219 -25.11 -10.10 -2.41
C LYS A 219 -25.76 -9.27 -1.32
N ASP A 220 -25.17 -9.22 -0.13
CA ASP A 220 -25.62 -8.36 0.97
C ASP A 220 -24.76 -7.09 1.04
N GLN A 221 -25.41 -5.93 0.89
CA GLN A 221 -24.76 -4.61 0.95
C GLN A 221 -24.85 -3.95 2.33
N LYS A 222 -25.33 -4.66 3.36
CA LYS A 222 -25.49 -4.10 4.72
C LYS A 222 -24.17 -3.80 5.43
N GLU A 223 -23.14 -4.62 5.21
CA GLU A 223 -21.81 -4.49 5.81
C GLU A 223 -20.98 -3.38 5.14
N ARG A 224 -20.29 -2.56 5.94
CA ARG A 224 -19.83 -1.21 5.54
C ARG A 224 -18.33 -1.00 5.71
N GLU A 225 -17.51 -1.76 4.98
CA GLU A 225 -16.12 -1.36 4.76
C GLU A 225 -16.00 -0.64 3.40
N TYR A 226 -15.79 0.68 3.46
CA TYR A 226 -15.87 1.57 2.31
C TYR A 226 -14.50 1.87 1.67
N THR A 227 -13.40 1.48 2.30
CA THR A 227 -12.04 1.81 1.85
C THR A 227 -11.61 1.06 0.58
N GLN A 228 -12.12 -0.16 0.36
CA GLN A 228 -11.95 -0.95 -0.88
C GLN A 228 -10.50 -1.00 -1.39
N ARG A 229 -9.53 -1.22 -0.51
CA ARG A 229 -8.09 -1.17 -0.81
C ARG A 229 -7.63 -2.22 -1.80
N ALA A 230 -8.28 -3.37 -1.84
CA ALA A 230 -7.97 -4.43 -2.79
C ALA A 230 -8.59 -4.19 -4.20
N ARG A 231 -9.36 -3.12 -4.39
CA ARG A 231 -10.09 -2.86 -5.65
C ARG A 231 -9.16 -2.72 -6.87
N SER A 232 -7.98 -2.13 -6.70
CA SER A 232 -7.04 -1.96 -7.80
C SER A 232 -6.47 -3.29 -8.28
N PHE A 233 -6.24 -4.24 -7.36
CA PHE A 233 -5.83 -5.60 -7.70
C PHE A 233 -6.92 -6.32 -8.51
N LEU A 234 -8.17 -6.30 -8.04
CA LEU A 234 -9.30 -6.81 -8.83
C LEU A 234 -9.34 -6.20 -10.22
N TYR A 235 -9.23 -4.87 -10.29
CA TYR A 235 -9.36 -4.15 -11.54
C TYR A 235 -8.23 -4.49 -12.53
N ALA A 236 -6.99 -4.60 -12.03
CA ALA A 236 -5.84 -5.06 -12.79
C ALA A 236 -6.03 -6.51 -13.29
N SER A 237 -6.43 -7.42 -12.41
CA SER A 237 -6.65 -8.83 -12.75
C SER A 237 -7.67 -9.02 -13.88
N LEU A 238 -8.75 -8.24 -13.88
CA LEU A 238 -9.73 -8.21 -14.97
C LEU A 238 -9.12 -7.71 -16.28
N ALA A 239 -8.31 -6.65 -16.21
CA ALA A 239 -7.64 -6.10 -17.38
C ALA A 239 -6.57 -7.06 -17.93
N VAL A 240 -5.84 -7.79 -17.09
CA VAL A 240 -4.88 -8.83 -17.53
C VAL A 240 -5.59 -9.94 -18.29
N ALA A 241 -6.71 -10.44 -17.75
CA ALA A 241 -7.49 -11.47 -18.42
C ALA A 241 -7.96 -10.98 -19.81
N ALA A 242 -8.53 -9.77 -19.88
CA ALA A 242 -8.94 -9.17 -21.15
C ALA A 242 -7.78 -8.93 -22.12
N ALA A 243 -6.63 -8.47 -21.62
CA ALA A 243 -5.42 -8.26 -22.43
C ALA A 243 -4.94 -9.57 -23.05
N ARG A 244 -4.84 -10.65 -22.27
CA ARG A 244 -4.42 -11.96 -22.81
C ARG A 244 -5.42 -12.55 -23.79
N MET A 245 -6.73 -12.30 -23.61
CA MET A 245 -7.75 -12.67 -24.60
C MET A 245 -7.56 -11.94 -25.94
N ALA A 246 -7.07 -10.70 -25.88
CA ALA A 246 -6.69 -9.89 -27.03
C ALA A 246 -5.24 -10.10 -27.51
N ASP A 247 -4.53 -11.11 -26.97
CA ASP A 247 -3.12 -11.39 -27.27
C ASP A 247 -2.12 -10.27 -26.91
N LEU A 248 -2.52 -9.39 -26.00
CA LEU A 248 -1.69 -8.31 -25.49
C LEU A 248 -1.00 -8.76 -24.19
N ASN A 249 0.16 -8.16 -23.90
CA ASN A 249 0.95 -8.42 -22.71
C ASN A 249 1.15 -7.16 -21.86
N ALA A 250 0.25 -6.18 -21.98
CA ALA A 250 0.35 -4.93 -21.23
C ALA A 250 -1.02 -4.38 -20.84
N ILE A 251 -1.08 -3.73 -19.68
CA ILE A 251 -2.21 -2.90 -19.25
C ILE A 251 -1.73 -1.53 -18.79
N ARG A 252 -2.59 -0.52 -18.96
CA ARG A 252 -2.28 0.88 -18.64
C ARG A 252 -3.25 1.46 -17.62
N PHE A 253 -2.68 1.97 -16.54
CA PHE A 253 -3.33 2.88 -15.61
C PHE A 253 -3.07 4.33 -16.01
N PHE A 254 -4.00 5.19 -15.61
CA PHE A 254 -3.84 6.65 -15.68
C PHE A 254 -4.34 7.25 -14.36
N GLU A 255 -3.40 7.53 -13.47
CA GLU A 255 -3.60 8.22 -12.20
C GLU A 255 -2.45 9.22 -12.03
N ASN A 256 -2.75 10.45 -11.64
CA ASN A 256 -1.71 11.46 -11.44
C ASN A 256 -0.71 11.07 -10.34
N GLY A 257 0.51 11.58 -10.45
CA GLY A 257 1.62 11.22 -9.56
C GLY A 257 1.40 11.54 -8.10
N VAL A 258 0.71 12.65 -7.78
CA VAL A 258 0.45 13.08 -6.40
C VAL A 258 -0.44 12.05 -5.69
N VAL A 259 -1.45 11.53 -6.38
CA VAL A 259 -2.32 10.46 -5.88
C VAL A 259 -1.65 9.09 -5.94
N SER A 260 -0.80 8.82 -6.93
CA SER A 260 -0.04 7.56 -7.01
C SER A 260 0.96 7.38 -5.87
N LEU A 261 1.71 8.42 -5.55
CA LEU A 261 2.70 8.43 -4.47
C LEU A 261 2.04 8.56 -3.10
N ASN A 262 0.95 9.34 -3.04
CA ASN A 262 0.09 9.53 -1.88
C ASN A 262 0.86 9.86 -0.59
N LEU A 263 1.83 10.79 -0.70
CA LEU A 263 2.58 11.29 0.44
C LEU A 263 1.65 11.94 1.48
N PRO A 264 1.97 11.86 2.78
CA PRO A 264 1.07 12.24 3.86
C PRO A 264 0.80 13.76 3.90
N VAL A 265 -0.27 14.20 3.23
CA VAL A 265 -0.76 15.59 3.24
C VAL A 265 -1.62 15.92 4.47
N SER A 266 -2.06 14.91 5.21
CA SER A 266 -2.90 15.04 6.40
C SER A 266 -2.78 13.75 7.24
N PRO A 267 -2.92 13.81 8.58
CA PRO A 267 -3.04 12.62 9.45
C PRO A 267 -4.12 11.61 8.98
N GLN A 268 -5.15 12.09 8.28
CA GLN A 268 -6.20 11.24 7.71
C GLN A 268 -5.76 10.43 6.47
N VAL A 269 -4.61 10.77 5.89
CA VAL A 269 -4.02 10.13 4.69
C VAL A 269 -2.63 9.58 5.05
N VAL A 270 -2.49 8.97 6.22
CA VAL A 270 -1.23 8.34 6.68
C VAL A 270 -1.40 6.84 6.85
N GLY A 271 -0.34 6.08 6.58
CA GLY A 271 -0.26 4.65 6.89
C GLY A 271 -1.35 3.82 6.23
N SER A 272 -2.08 3.04 7.04
CA SER A 272 -3.23 2.23 6.64
C SER A 272 -4.45 3.05 6.21
N ARG A 273 -4.37 4.40 6.16
CA ARG A 273 -5.41 5.29 5.63
C ARG A 273 -5.10 5.84 4.23
N ALA A 274 -3.86 5.75 3.74
CA ALA A 274 -3.48 6.12 2.37
C ALA A 274 -3.72 4.98 1.35
N THR A 275 -4.49 5.19 0.28
CA THR A 275 -4.63 4.21 -0.82
C THR A 275 -3.40 4.23 -1.74
N ARG A 276 -2.86 3.06 -2.10
CA ARG A 276 -1.63 2.94 -2.93
C ARG A 276 -1.87 2.32 -4.30
N THR A 277 -3.06 2.54 -4.85
CA THR A 277 -3.61 1.94 -6.07
C THR A 277 -2.61 1.81 -7.22
N THR A 278 -1.85 2.87 -7.51
CA THR A 278 -0.91 2.96 -8.63
C THR A 278 0.50 3.37 -8.18
N HIS A 279 0.83 3.14 -6.90
CA HIS A 279 2.17 3.42 -6.38
C HIS A 279 3.22 2.60 -7.18
N PRO A 280 4.41 3.16 -7.51
CA PRO A 280 5.41 2.46 -8.32
C PRO A 280 5.75 1.03 -7.84
N ARG A 281 5.89 0.84 -6.52
CA ARG A 281 6.03 -0.50 -5.91
C ARG A 281 4.85 -1.45 -6.21
N VAL A 282 3.60 -0.98 -6.11
CA VAL A 282 2.41 -1.80 -6.41
C VAL A 282 2.43 -2.24 -7.88
N LEU A 283 2.71 -1.32 -8.80
CA LEU A 283 2.78 -1.64 -10.23
C LEU A 283 3.92 -2.63 -10.54
N ALA A 284 5.06 -2.51 -9.85
CA ALA A 284 6.15 -3.47 -9.98
C ALA A 284 5.78 -4.86 -9.44
N CYS A 285 5.13 -4.93 -8.28
CA CYS A 285 4.62 -6.20 -7.74
C CYS A 285 3.57 -6.84 -8.66
N MET A 286 2.65 -6.04 -9.22
CA MET A 286 1.69 -6.50 -10.23
C MET A 286 2.40 -7.03 -11.48
N ARG A 287 3.41 -6.31 -12.00
CA ARG A 287 4.21 -6.73 -13.15
C ARG A 287 4.84 -8.11 -12.92
N ARG A 288 5.48 -8.31 -11.76
CA ARG A 288 6.09 -9.59 -11.38
C ARG A 288 5.03 -10.70 -11.32
N LEU A 289 3.98 -10.49 -10.53
CA LEU A 289 2.91 -11.49 -10.35
C LEU A 289 2.26 -11.89 -11.68
N PHE A 290 1.89 -10.91 -12.52
CA PHE A 290 1.22 -11.20 -13.79
C PHE A 290 2.15 -11.82 -14.81
N SER A 291 3.45 -11.49 -14.80
CA SER A 291 4.42 -12.17 -15.66
C SER A 291 4.54 -13.66 -15.30
N SER A 292 4.63 -13.99 -14.00
CA SER A 292 4.68 -15.37 -13.53
C SER A 292 3.39 -16.14 -13.85
N ILE A 293 2.22 -15.52 -13.71
CA ILE A 293 0.92 -16.16 -14.02
C ILE A 293 0.75 -16.39 -15.53
N THR A 294 1.21 -15.44 -16.36
CA THR A 294 1.04 -15.52 -17.82
C THR A 294 2.15 -16.32 -18.52
N GLY A 295 3.23 -16.66 -17.81
CA GLY A 295 4.36 -17.43 -18.33
C GLY A 295 5.26 -16.62 -19.28
N GLY A 296 5.23 -15.29 -19.22
CA GLY A 296 6.00 -14.40 -20.07
C GLY A 296 6.03 -12.97 -19.55
N GLU A 297 6.78 -12.08 -20.19
CA GLU A 297 6.86 -10.69 -19.77
C GLU A 297 5.49 -10.00 -19.92
N PHE A 298 4.94 -9.53 -18.80
CA PHE A 298 3.70 -8.77 -18.76
C PHE A 298 3.93 -7.39 -18.13
N THR A 299 3.53 -6.32 -18.81
CA THR A 299 3.78 -4.94 -18.39
C THR A 299 2.56 -4.30 -17.70
N VAL A 300 2.81 -3.61 -16.59
CA VAL A 300 1.82 -2.79 -15.89
C VAL A 300 2.42 -1.40 -15.69
N ASN A 301 1.83 -0.39 -16.32
CA ASN A 301 2.34 0.98 -16.33
C ASN A 301 1.28 1.99 -15.91
N ASN A 302 1.71 3.12 -15.32
CA ASN A 302 0.88 4.30 -15.11
C ASN A 302 1.41 5.44 -15.97
N GLY A 303 0.62 5.89 -16.95
CA GLY A 303 1.03 6.93 -17.89
C GLY A 303 1.18 8.32 -17.26
N PHE A 304 0.56 8.57 -16.11
CA PHE A 304 0.46 9.91 -15.50
C PHE A 304 1.25 10.08 -14.20
N LEU A 305 2.22 9.20 -13.94
CA LEU A 305 3.07 9.29 -12.74
C LEU A 305 3.77 10.64 -12.57
N TRP A 306 4.10 11.34 -13.66
CA TRP A 306 4.78 12.64 -13.62
C TRP A 306 3.88 13.83 -13.93
N LYS A 307 2.56 13.60 -14.03
CA LYS A 307 1.55 14.67 -14.19
C LYS A 307 0.87 14.95 -12.86
N THR A 308 0.56 16.21 -12.60
CA THR A 308 -0.43 16.58 -11.57
C THR A 308 -1.83 16.45 -12.15
N LYS A 309 -2.87 16.47 -11.30
CA LYS A 309 -4.25 16.51 -11.78
C LYS A 309 -4.55 17.77 -12.60
N SER A 310 -3.93 18.90 -12.24
CA SER A 310 -4.03 20.14 -13.00
C SER A 310 -3.39 20.02 -14.39
N ASP A 311 -2.27 19.32 -14.54
CA ASP A 311 -1.67 19.07 -15.86
C ASP A 311 -2.65 18.27 -16.75
N ILE A 312 -3.33 17.28 -16.17
CA ILE A 312 -4.32 16.47 -16.89
C ILE A 312 -5.52 17.33 -17.32
N VAL A 313 -6.03 18.21 -16.44
CA VAL A 313 -7.10 19.15 -16.82
C VAL A 313 -6.65 20.07 -17.94
N ALA A 314 -5.42 20.59 -17.86
CA ALA A 314 -4.84 21.44 -18.90
C ALA A 314 -4.84 20.72 -20.26
N ASP A 315 -4.41 19.46 -20.29
CA ASP A 315 -4.37 18.64 -21.49
C ASP A 315 -5.78 18.40 -22.08
N ILE A 316 -6.78 18.13 -21.24
CA ILE A 316 -8.17 17.93 -21.66
C ILE A 316 -8.75 19.21 -22.27
N VAL A 317 -8.52 20.36 -21.62
CA VAL A 317 -9.03 21.66 -22.10
C VAL A 317 -8.32 22.06 -23.39
N LYS A 318 -6.98 21.94 -23.44
CA LYS A 318 -6.18 22.24 -24.64
C LYS A 318 -6.55 21.36 -25.82
N GLY A 319 -6.95 20.12 -25.58
CA GLY A 319 -7.43 19.20 -26.61
C GLY A 319 -8.85 19.54 -27.13
N GLY A 320 -9.58 20.45 -26.50
CA GLY A 320 -10.96 20.80 -26.86
C GLY A 320 -12.03 19.89 -26.24
N GLN A 321 -11.66 18.98 -25.32
CA GLN A 321 -12.59 18.05 -24.66
C GLN A 321 -13.04 18.51 -23.27
N GLY A 322 -12.95 19.82 -22.98
CA GLY A 322 -13.31 20.40 -21.67
C GLY A 322 -14.70 20.00 -21.18
N SER A 323 -15.70 19.92 -22.07
CA SER A 323 -17.07 19.51 -21.74
C SER A 323 -17.19 18.09 -21.17
N MET A 324 -16.20 17.21 -21.41
CA MET A 324 -16.18 15.86 -20.84
C MET A 324 -15.84 15.85 -19.35
N ILE A 325 -15.21 16.91 -18.83
CA ILE A 325 -14.86 17.04 -17.41
C ILE A 325 -16.12 16.85 -16.56
N GLU A 326 -17.22 17.53 -16.90
CA GLU A 326 -18.52 17.45 -16.20
C GLU A 326 -18.99 16.02 -15.98
N TRP A 327 -18.69 15.10 -16.90
CA TRP A 327 -19.22 13.73 -16.91
C TRP A 327 -18.31 12.72 -16.19
N SER A 328 -17.04 13.08 -15.96
CA SER A 328 -16.13 12.27 -15.15
C SER A 328 -16.43 12.36 -13.65
N THR A 329 -16.05 11.35 -12.86
CA THR A 329 -16.36 11.29 -11.43
C THR A 329 -15.15 10.80 -10.62
N SER A 330 -14.49 11.70 -9.88
CA SER A 330 -13.33 11.37 -9.02
C SER A 330 -13.69 11.07 -7.56
N CYS A 331 -14.96 11.21 -7.17
CA CYS A 331 -15.40 11.11 -5.78
C CYS A 331 -15.23 9.68 -5.22
N THR A 332 -14.59 9.55 -4.05
CA THR A 332 -14.44 8.26 -3.35
C THR A 332 -15.70 7.81 -2.62
N HIS A 333 -16.62 8.73 -2.28
CA HIS A 333 -17.87 8.42 -1.57
C HIS A 333 -18.99 7.95 -2.53
N THR A 334 -18.68 6.98 -3.39
CA THR A 334 -19.56 6.48 -4.47
C THR A 334 -20.90 5.94 -3.96
N TRP A 335 -20.97 5.46 -2.72
CA TRP A 335 -22.21 4.98 -2.10
C TRP A 335 -23.20 6.10 -1.76
N THR A 336 -22.68 7.28 -1.39
CA THR A 336 -23.47 8.51 -1.13
C THR A 336 -23.72 9.33 -2.39
N TYR A 337 -23.45 8.75 -3.56
CA TYR A 337 -23.61 9.43 -4.84
C TYR A 337 -25.04 9.91 -5.05
N ARG A 338 -25.16 11.15 -5.56
CA ARG A 338 -26.40 11.75 -6.03
C ARG A 338 -26.25 12.15 -7.51
N LYS A 339 -27.32 12.01 -8.29
CA LYS A 339 -27.29 12.29 -9.74
C LYS A 339 -27.10 13.77 -10.06
N ASP A 340 -27.69 14.65 -9.28
CA ASP A 340 -27.60 16.12 -9.39
C ASP A 340 -26.25 16.65 -8.91
N LYS A 341 -25.71 16.05 -7.83
CA LYS A 341 -24.44 16.44 -7.20
C LYS A 341 -23.47 15.24 -7.11
N PRO A 342 -22.76 14.93 -8.21
CA PRO A 342 -21.91 13.74 -8.28
C PRO A 342 -20.68 13.80 -7.36
N HIS A 343 -20.27 15.00 -6.94
CA HIS A 343 -19.09 15.21 -6.08
C HIS A 343 -19.49 15.59 -4.65
N CYS A 344 -18.85 14.99 -3.65
CA CYS A 344 -19.12 15.35 -2.25
C CYS A 344 -18.51 16.70 -1.87
N GLY A 345 -17.38 17.09 -2.49
CA GLY A 345 -16.65 18.32 -2.16
C GLY A 345 -15.86 18.27 -0.84
N ILE A 346 -15.84 17.12 -0.16
CA ILE A 346 -15.20 16.96 1.16
C ILE A 346 -14.06 15.94 1.20
N CYS A 347 -14.04 14.97 0.29
CA CYS A 347 -12.95 14.02 0.23
C CYS A 347 -11.75 14.61 -0.53
N SER A 348 -10.55 14.11 -0.24
CA SER A 348 -9.29 14.55 -0.87
C SER A 348 -9.37 14.57 -2.39
N GLN A 349 -9.97 13.55 -3.01
CA GLN A 349 -10.11 13.47 -4.47
C GLN A 349 -11.04 14.53 -5.06
N CYS A 350 -12.07 14.99 -4.32
CA CYS A 350 -12.92 16.10 -4.76
C CYS A 350 -12.22 17.45 -4.57
N ILE A 351 -11.46 17.62 -3.47
CA ILE A 351 -10.68 18.83 -3.19
C ILE A 351 -9.63 19.04 -4.29
N ASP A 352 -8.79 18.03 -4.51
CA ASP A 352 -7.72 18.07 -5.52
C ASP A 352 -8.27 18.28 -6.94
N ARG A 353 -9.36 17.56 -7.30
CA ARG A 353 -10.07 17.78 -8.57
C ARG A 353 -10.51 19.23 -8.74
N ARG A 354 -11.13 19.81 -7.71
CA ARG A 354 -11.68 21.17 -7.83
C ARG A 354 -10.58 22.22 -7.94
N PHE A 355 -9.49 22.08 -7.21
CA PHE A 355 -8.31 22.92 -7.40
C PHE A 355 -7.74 22.78 -8.82
N ALA A 356 -7.60 21.56 -9.33
CA ALA A 356 -7.10 21.32 -10.69
C ALA A 356 -7.96 21.97 -11.79
N VAL A 357 -9.29 21.94 -11.64
CA VAL A 357 -10.24 22.60 -12.55
C VAL A 357 -10.09 24.13 -12.50
N LEU A 358 -10.02 24.70 -11.29
CA LEU A 358 -9.91 26.15 -11.12
C LEU A 358 -8.55 26.68 -11.58
N ALA A 359 -7.45 25.96 -11.31
CA ALA A 359 -6.10 26.34 -11.72
C ALA A 359 -5.95 26.50 -13.24
N ASN A 360 -6.82 25.86 -14.01
CA ASN A 360 -6.83 25.90 -15.47
C ASN A 360 -7.97 26.76 -16.05
N ASN A 361 -8.64 27.58 -15.24
CA ASN A 361 -9.81 28.35 -15.65
C ASN A 361 -10.85 27.49 -16.38
N ALA A 362 -11.09 26.28 -15.86
CA ALA A 362 -12.01 25.30 -16.44
C ALA A 362 -13.35 25.22 -15.68
N GLY A 363 -13.61 26.18 -14.79
CA GLY A 363 -14.82 26.22 -13.95
C GLY A 363 -16.12 26.27 -14.75
N GLN A 364 -16.11 26.81 -15.96
CA GLN A 364 -17.23 26.81 -16.90
C GLN A 364 -17.64 25.40 -17.35
N PHE A 365 -16.72 24.44 -17.37
CA PHE A 365 -17.01 23.05 -17.71
C PHE A 365 -17.46 22.22 -16.51
N GLU A 366 -17.31 22.76 -15.29
CA GLU A 366 -17.74 22.10 -14.08
C GLU A 366 -18.19 23.15 -13.06
N PRO A 367 -19.49 23.49 -13.03
CA PRO A 367 -20.01 24.47 -12.06
C PRO A 367 -19.89 23.97 -10.61
N ALA A 368 -19.77 24.89 -9.65
CA ALA A 368 -19.62 24.56 -8.23
C ALA A 368 -20.83 23.78 -7.67
N GLU A 369 -22.01 23.98 -8.26
CA GLU A 369 -23.29 23.39 -7.87
C GLU A 369 -23.31 21.87 -8.06
N LYS A 370 -22.38 21.31 -8.84
CA LYS A 370 -22.16 19.86 -8.99
C LYS A 370 -21.55 19.23 -7.74
N TYR A 371 -21.06 20.06 -6.81
CA TYR A 371 -20.54 19.64 -5.53
C TYR A 371 -21.61 19.80 -4.44
N ARG A 372 -21.68 18.82 -3.54
CA ARG A 372 -22.50 18.94 -2.34
C ARG A 372 -21.99 20.01 -1.39
N HIS A 373 -20.67 20.18 -1.36
CA HIS A 373 -20.00 21.18 -0.57
C HIS A 373 -19.02 21.97 -1.45
N HIS A 374 -19.22 23.28 -1.55
CA HIS A 374 -18.38 24.16 -2.37
C HIS A 374 -17.00 24.30 -1.72
N LEU A 375 -15.95 24.31 -2.56
CA LEU A 375 -14.57 24.29 -2.07
C LEU A 375 -14.18 25.59 -1.35
N LEU A 376 -14.46 26.74 -1.97
CA LEU A 376 -13.81 28.00 -1.64
C LEU A 376 -14.48 28.77 -0.49
N THR A 377 -15.80 28.93 -0.57
CA THR A 377 -16.54 29.93 0.22
C THR A 377 -17.47 29.33 1.27
N GLU A 378 -17.79 28.04 1.19
CA GLU A 378 -18.71 27.39 2.12
C GLU A 378 -17.98 26.92 3.38
N ALA A 379 -18.65 27.03 4.53
CA ALA A 379 -18.10 26.69 5.84
C ALA A 379 -17.88 25.18 5.99
N ARG A 380 -16.73 24.78 6.54
CA ARG A 380 -16.49 23.38 6.92
C ARG A 380 -16.92 23.17 8.37
N ASP A 381 -17.75 22.16 8.64
CA ASP A 381 -18.05 21.72 10.00
C ASP A 381 -16.82 21.14 10.72
N GLU A 382 -16.88 21.05 12.05
CA GLU A 382 -15.81 20.43 12.83
C GLU A 382 -15.64 18.95 12.48
N GLY A 383 -14.39 18.48 12.56
CA GLY A 383 -14.04 17.09 12.26
C GLY A 383 -13.35 16.93 10.91
N GLU A 384 -13.58 15.77 10.28
CA GLU A 384 -12.66 15.26 9.26
C GLU A 384 -12.54 16.15 8.02
N SER A 385 -13.67 16.68 7.52
CA SER A 385 -13.73 17.53 6.33
C SER A 385 -12.89 18.80 6.47
N ARG A 386 -12.95 19.46 7.64
CA ARG A 386 -12.17 20.68 7.91
C ARG A 386 -10.69 20.36 8.07
N ILE A 387 -10.35 19.32 8.82
CA ILE A 387 -8.96 18.89 9.01
C ILE A 387 -8.32 18.51 7.67
N MET A 388 -9.02 17.76 6.82
CA MET A 388 -8.55 17.40 5.48
C MET A 388 -8.24 18.64 4.64
N LEU A 389 -9.19 19.59 4.56
CA LEU A 389 -9.02 20.81 3.78
C LEU A 389 -7.88 21.68 4.32
N ALA A 390 -7.84 21.91 5.64
CA ALA A 390 -6.80 22.72 6.28
C ALA A 390 -5.41 22.09 6.08
N SER A 391 -5.26 20.79 6.33
CA SER A 391 -3.98 20.08 6.15
C SER A 391 -3.53 20.09 4.68
N TYR A 392 -4.47 19.94 3.75
CA TYR A 392 -4.20 19.99 2.31
C TYR A 392 -3.65 21.36 1.90
N LEU A 393 -4.28 22.44 2.35
CA LEU A 393 -3.87 23.82 2.08
C LEU A 393 -2.53 24.17 2.74
N GLU A 394 -2.37 23.82 4.02
CA GLU A 394 -1.13 24.05 4.77
C GLU A 394 0.04 23.30 4.13
N THR A 395 -0.17 22.04 3.75
CA THR A 395 0.86 21.25 3.06
C THR A 395 1.23 21.88 1.71
N ALA A 396 0.25 22.33 0.93
CA ALA A 396 0.51 23.00 -0.34
C ALA A 396 1.33 24.29 -0.14
N GLN A 397 0.97 25.14 0.83
CA GLN A 397 1.72 26.34 1.17
C GLN A 397 3.17 25.99 1.55
N GLN A 398 3.36 25.06 2.47
CA GLN A 398 4.68 24.67 2.96
C GLN A 398 5.54 24.07 1.84
N VAL A 399 4.99 23.19 1.00
CA VAL A 399 5.72 22.58 -0.13
C VAL A 399 6.08 23.60 -1.21
N ALA A 400 5.25 24.62 -1.45
CA ALA A 400 5.56 25.67 -2.40
C ALA A 400 6.88 26.41 -2.05
N ASP A 401 7.15 26.56 -0.75
CA ASP A 401 8.29 27.30 -0.19
C ASP A 401 9.48 26.41 0.19
N MET A 402 9.30 25.08 0.28
CA MET A 402 10.36 24.13 0.63
C MET A 402 11.45 24.01 -0.44
N ASP A 403 12.67 23.73 0.02
CA ASP A 403 13.72 23.11 -0.80
C ASP A 403 13.62 21.57 -0.77
N ILE A 404 14.42 20.91 -1.61
CA ILE A 404 14.40 19.45 -1.72
C ILE A 404 14.82 18.75 -0.42
N THR A 405 15.75 19.34 0.34
CA THR A 405 16.24 18.74 1.60
C THR A 405 15.13 18.73 2.65
N ALA A 406 14.43 19.86 2.83
CA ALA A 406 13.28 19.98 3.71
C ALA A 406 12.14 19.04 3.26
N PHE A 407 11.89 18.94 1.95
CA PHE A 407 10.91 18.02 1.39
C PHE A 407 11.23 16.56 1.72
N CYS A 408 12.46 16.11 1.45
CA CYS A 408 12.88 14.73 1.72
C CYS A 408 12.87 14.41 3.23
N ASN A 409 13.23 15.37 4.09
CA ASN A 409 13.16 15.19 5.54
C ASN A 409 11.71 15.03 6.04
N ARG A 410 10.77 15.77 5.45
CA ARG A 410 9.35 15.69 5.81
C ARG A 410 8.65 14.48 5.22
N PHE A 411 8.92 14.16 3.96
CA PHE A 411 8.23 13.11 3.20
C PHE A 411 9.17 11.95 2.87
N GLY A 412 9.83 11.41 3.88
CA GLY A 412 10.76 10.28 3.74
C GLY A 412 10.12 9.03 3.11
N GLU A 413 8.79 8.90 3.17
CA GLU A 413 8.03 7.84 2.50
C GLU A 413 8.19 7.85 0.97
N ALA A 414 8.55 8.99 0.36
CA ALA A 414 8.87 9.06 -1.07
C ALA A 414 9.96 8.06 -1.46
N ALA A 415 10.88 7.75 -0.55
CA ALA A 415 11.95 6.78 -0.77
C ALA A 415 11.44 5.36 -1.08
N ARG A 416 10.20 5.02 -0.70
CA ARG A 416 9.56 3.73 -1.01
C ARG A 416 9.33 3.54 -2.51
N ALA A 417 9.27 4.63 -3.29
CA ALA A 417 9.10 4.58 -4.73
C ALA A 417 10.42 4.40 -5.48
N PHE A 418 11.55 4.89 -4.94
CA PHE A 418 12.82 5.02 -5.67
C PHE A 418 13.29 3.73 -6.37
N PRO A 419 13.25 2.53 -5.74
CA PRO A 419 13.71 1.30 -6.39
C PRO A 419 12.91 0.92 -7.65
N TYR A 420 11.73 1.50 -7.83
CA TYR A 420 10.75 1.09 -8.85
C TYR A 420 10.56 2.13 -9.96
N LEU A 421 11.31 3.23 -9.93
CA LEU A 421 11.20 4.33 -10.90
C LEU A 421 12.15 4.19 -12.10
N GLY A 422 13.08 3.21 -12.06
CA GLY A 422 14.01 2.98 -13.16
C GLY A 422 15.05 4.09 -13.35
N MET A 423 15.28 4.91 -12.33
CA MET A 423 16.23 6.03 -12.36
C MET A 423 17.06 6.08 -11.05
N PRO A 424 18.21 6.79 -11.04
CA PRO A 424 18.97 7.01 -9.82
C PRO A 424 18.13 7.62 -8.68
N PRO A 425 18.41 7.28 -7.41
CA PRO A 425 17.63 7.77 -6.27
C PRO A 425 17.55 9.30 -6.18
N ASP A 426 18.64 10.00 -6.50
CA ASP A 426 18.67 11.47 -6.46
C ASP A 426 17.77 12.07 -7.56
N ASP A 427 17.77 11.49 -8.76
CA ASP A 427 16.88 11.90 -9.85
C ASP A 427 15.41 11.61 -9.53
N ALA A 428 15.14 10.48 -8.87
CA ALA A 428 13.82 10.14 -8.38
C ALA A 428 13.33 11.13 -7.32
N ALA A 429 14.20 11.49 -6.37
CA ALA A 429 13.88 12.48 -5.34
C ALA A 429 13.58 13.85 -5.96
N ASN A 430 14.40 14.31 -6.91
CA ASN A 430 14.18 15.55 -7.65
C ASN A 430 12.85 15.50 -8.43
N SER A 431 12.59 14.44 -9.18
CA SER A 431 11.37 14.32 -9.99
C SER A 431 10.09 14.31 -9.14
N ILE A 432 10.13 13.64 -7.98
CA ILE A 432 9.02 13.64 -7.03
C ILE A 432 8.86 15.03 -6.40
N PHE A 433 9.96 15.68 -5.98
CA PHE A 433 9.93 17.03 -5.43
C PHE A 433 9.35 18.03 -6.45
N ASP A 434 9.79 17.98 -7.70
CA ASP A 434 9.30 18.87 -8.76
C ASP A 434 7.81 18.66 -9.03
N LEU A 435 7.34 17.41 -9.03
CA LEU A 435 5.91 17.09 -9.14
C LEU A 435 5.11 17.75 -8.01
N TYR A 436 5.52 17.56 -6.75
CA TYR A 436 4.83 18.10 -5.58
C TYR A 436 4.92 19.62 -5.51
N LYS A 437 6.06 20.21 -5.87
CA LYS A 437 6.25 21.66 -5.91
C LYS A 437 5.40 22.32 -7.00
N ARG A 438 5.25 21.68 -8.17
CA ARG A 438 4.31 22.13 -9.20
C ARG A 438 2.86 22.03 -8.73
N HIS A 439 2.46 20.92 -8.11
CA HIS A 439 1.11 20.75 -7.56
C HIS A 439 0.79 21.81 -6.50
N ALA A 440 1.69 22.03 -5.55
CA ALA A 440 1.58 23.07 -4.53
C ALA A 440 1.36 24.46 -5.13
N ARG A 441 2.18 24.85 -6.13
CA ARG A 441 2.02 26.14 -6.83
C ARG A 441 0.67 26.26 -7.54
N GLN A 442 0.18 25.19 -8.16
CA GLN A 442 -1.13 25.18 -8.82
C GLN A 442 -2.29 25.36 -7.82
N VAL A 443 -2.20 24.77 -6.62
CA VAL A 443 -3.18 25.00 -5.55
C VAL A 443 -3.10 26.45 -5.07
N MET A 444 -1.89 26.94 -4.78
CA MET A 444 -1.70 28.31 -4.26
C MET A 444 -2.12 29.39 -5.26
N SER A 445 -1.91 29.17 -6.57
CA SER A 445 -2.38 30.11 -7.59
C SER A 445 -3.90 30.28 -7.60
N VAL A 446 -4.66 29.21 -7.28
CA VAL A 446 -6.12 29.30 -7.15
C VAL A 446 -6.49 30.12 -5.91
N ILE A 447 -5.84 29.87 -4.78
CA ILE A 447 -6.10 30.64 -3.55
C ILE A 447 -5.79 32.12 -3.75
N GLU A 448 -4.69 32.46 -4.41
CA GLU A 448 -4.36 33.86 -4.71
C GLU A 448 -5.36 34.52 -5.65
N ALA A 449 -5.78 33.84 -6.72
CA ALA A 449 -6.75 34.37 -7.68
C ALA A 449 -8.12 34.59 -7.03
N GLU A 450 -8.62 33.59 -6.31
CA GLU A 450 -9.93 33.62 -5.65
C GLU A 450 -9.93 34.55 -4.43
N GLY A 451 -8.82 34.62 -3.69
CA GLY A 451 -8.62 35.56 -2.61
C GLY A 451 -8.64 37.01 -3.09
N LYS A 452 -8.06 37.31 -4.25
CA LYS A 452 -8.19 38.63 -4.90
C LYS A 452 -9.63 38.92 -5.30
N ALA A 453 -10.32 37.95 -5.90
CA ALA A 453 -11.72 38.10 -6.30
C ALA A 453 -12.67 38.33 -5.12
N HIS A 454 -12.36 37.80 -3.93
CA HIS A 454 -13.18 37.90 -2.72
C HIS A 454 -12.55 38.78 -1.62
N MET A 455 -11.61 39.65 -1.99
CA MET A 455 -10.84 40.47 -1.05
C MET A 455 -11.74 41.36 -0.18
N SER A 456 -12.83 41.88 -0.76
CA SER A 456 -13.80 42.70 -0.04
C SER A 456 -14.47 41.91 1.09
N GLU A 457 -14.93 40.70 0.80
CA GLU A 457 -15.61 39.81 1.74
C GLU A 457 -14.65 39.27 2.80
N ILE A 458 -13.40 38.95 2.42
CA ILE A 458 -12.34 38.56 3.35
C ILE A 458 -12.05 39.72 4.31
N ARG A 459 -11.83 40.95 3.80
CA ARG A 459 -11.55 42.13 4.62
C ARG A 459 -12.70 42.47 5.57
N LYS A 460 -13.95 42.33 5.11
CA LYS A 460 -15.16 42.56 5.91
C LYS A 460 -15.50 41.40 6.85
N ARG A 461 -14.74 40.28 6.80
CA ARG A 461 -15.03 39.03 7.53
C ARG A 461 -16.45 38.52 7.29
N SER A 462 -16.99 38.70 6.09
CA SER A 462 -18.34 38.24 5.73
C SER A 462 -18.36 36.82 5.17
N LEU A 463 -17.21 36.26 4.79
CA LEU A 463 -17.08 34.83 4.50
C LEU A 463 -17.06 34.01 5.81
N PRO A 464 -17.59 32.78 5.81
CA PRO A 464 -17.50 31.90 6.97
C PRO A 464 -16.04 31.62 7.38
N PRO A 465 -15.68 31.68 8.67
CA PRO A 465 -14.29 31.58 9.13
C PRO A 465 -13.63 30.23 8.84
N THR A 466 -14.42 29.20 8.54
CA THR A 466 -13.96 27.83 8.28
C THR A 466 -14.04 27.43 6.80
N CYS A 467 -14.25 28.39 5.88
CA CYS A 467 -14.13 28.15 4.44
C CYS A 467 -12.66 28.21 3.99
N ALA A 468 -12.34 27.65 2.81
CA ALA A 468 -10.96 27.57 2.33
C ALA A 468 -10.27 28.94 2.27
N LEU A 469 -10.96 29.96 1.74
CA LEU A 469 -10.39 31.31 1.59
C LEU A 469 -10.08 31.97 2.94
N ARG A 470 -10.87 31.68 3.98
CA ARG A 470 -10.58 32.17 5.34
C ARG A 470 -9.50 31.35 6.02
N LEU A 471 -9.48 30.03 5.86
CA LEU A 471 -8.48 29.14 6.48
C LEU A 471 -7.03 29.44 6.04
N VAL A 472 -6.81 29.98 4.84
CA VAL A 472 -5.46 30.38 4.37
C VAL A 472 -5.07 31.78 4.83
N HIS A 473 -6.03 32.71 4.89
CA HIS A 473 -5.76 34.14 5.14
C HIS A 473 -5.89 34.54 6.61
N ASP A 474 -6.74 33.86 7.35
CA ASP A 474 -6.81 34.07 8.78
C ASP A 474 -5.62 33.36 9.43
N PRO A 475 -4.91 34.02 10.35
CA PRO A 475 -4.18 33.25 11.34
C PRO A 475 -5.18 32.27 11.93
N ASN A 476 -4.86 30.98 11.91
CA ASN A 476 -5.66 29.96 12.56
C ASN A 476 -6.05 30.53 13.94
N PRO A 477 -7.32 30.54 14.35
CA PRO A 477 -7.66 30.98 15.71
C PRO A 477 -6.88 30.17 16.77
N ASN A 478 -6.33 29.02 16.38
CA ASN A 478 -5.36 28.24 17.14
C ASN A 478 -3.87 28.61 16.89
N THR A 479 -3.48 29.71 16.25
CA THR A 479 -2.05 30.09 16.08
C THR A 479 -1.70 31.53 16.44
N THR A 480 -2.67 32.42 16.73
CA THR A 480 -2.37 33.77 17.27
C THR A 480 -2.36 33.89 18.80
N ASN A 481 -2.53 32.79 19.52
CA ASN A 481 -2.08 32.59 20.90
C ASN A 481 -2.34 31.12 21.22
N ILE A 482 -1.35 30.25 21.03
CA ILE A 482 -1.27 29.03 21.84
C ILE A 482 -0.33 29.33 23.01
N VAL A 483 -0.79 30.22 23.90
CA VAL A 483 -0.91 29.75 25.26
C VAL A 483 -2.08 28.77 25.19
N ALA A 484 -1.84 27.51 25.54
CA ALA A 484 -2.87 26.49 25.55
C ALA A 484 -4.17 27.04 26.16
N PRO A 485 -5.36 26.76 25.59
CA PRO A 485 -6.60 27.13 26.26
C PRO A 485 -6.54 26.57 27.67
N SER A 486 -6.81 27.42 28.66
CA SER A 486 -7.07 26.99 30.02
C SER A 486 -8.29 26.08 29.97
N VAL A 487 -8.04 24.78 29.94
CA VAL A 487 -9.04 23.76 30.19
C VAL A 487 -9.46 23.95 31.62
N SER A 488 -10.64 24.53 31.81
CA SER A 488 -11.38 24.36 33.06
C SER A 488 -11.64 22.86 33.21
N GLY A 489 -10.81 22.21 34.02
CA GLY A 489 -11.11 20.94 34.68
C GLY A 489 -11.16 19.70 33.80
N SER A 490 -10.04 19.34 33.18
CA SER A 490 -9.68 17.93 33.07
C SER A 490 -8.18 17.85 33.30
N VAL A 491 -7.79 17.21 34.40
CA VAL A 491 -6.40 16.99 34.79
C VAL A 491 -5.72 16.26 33.63
N ALA A 492 -4.82 16.94 32.92
CA ALA A 492 -3.97 16.30 31.92
C ALA A 492 -3.33 15.07 32.58
N PRO A 493 -3.36 13.88 31.93
CA PRO A 493 -2.70 12.72 32.49
C PRO A 493 -1.24 13.10 32.74
N ALA A 494 -0.73 12.71 33.91
CA ALA A 494 0.65 12.95 34.26
C ALA A 494 1.55 12.48 33.10
N PRO A 495 2.65 13.20 32.80
CA PRO A 495 3.61 12.76 31.80
C PRO A 495 3.93 11.27 31.98
N PRO A 496 3.99 10.48 30.90
CA PRO A 496 4.23 9.05 31.02
C PRO A 496 5.54 8.82 31.76
N SER A 497 5.59 7.84 32.65
CA SER A 497 6.82 7.57 33.42
C SER A 497 8.00 7.20 32.53
N HIS A 498 7.76 6.69 31.32
CA HIS A 498 8.78 6.24 30.37
C HIS A 498 8.48 6.76 28.96
N GLN A 499 9.40 7.49 28.36
CA GLN A 499 9.24 8.05 27.01
C GLN A 499 10.59 8.07 26.27
N LEU A 500 10.58 7.77 24.98
CA LEU A 500 11.73 7.98 24.10
C LEU A 500 11.26 8.55 22.77
N ALA A 501 11.35 9.88 22.61
CA ALA A 501 10.86 10.60 21.44
C ALA A 501 11.97 11.44 20.80
N GLN A 502 11.95 11.57 19.47
CA GLN A 502 12.83 12.51 18.77
C GLN A 502 12.14 13.87 18.67
N GLU A 503 12.74 14.89 19.30
CA GLU A 503 12.26 16.28 19.28
C GLU A 503 13.27 17.15 18.51
N GLY A 504 12.98 17.42 17.23
CA GLY A 504 13.87 18.22 16.38
C GLY A 504 15.26 17.59 16.22
N GLN A 505 16.30 18.28 16.72
CA GLN A 505 17.70 17.84 16.69
C GLN A 505 18.17 17.13 17.97
N ALA A 506 17.25 16.67 18.82
CA ALA A 506 17.57 15.93 20.03
C ALA A 506 16.61 14.76 20.26
N TRP A 507 17.02 13.84 21.12
CA TRP A 507 16.18 12.79 21.68
C TRP A 507 15.79 13.17 23.11
N LEU A 508 14.50 13.16 23.42
CA LEU A 508 14.00 13.16 24.78
C LEU A 508 13.94 11.71 25.28
N LEU A 509 14.65 11.41 26.36
CA LEU A 509 14.54 10.17 27.11
C LEU A 509 14.00 10.50 28.50
N ARG A 510 12.77 10.03 28.78
CA ARG A 510 12.16 10.01 30.10
C ARG A 510 12.21 8.59 30.66
N PHE A 511 12.70 8.42 31.88
CA PHE A 511 12.68 7.13 32.58
C PHE A 511 12.38 7.38 34.06
N GLU A 512 11.40 6.67 34.61
CA GLU A 512 10.85 6.91 35.95
C GLU A 512 10.49 8.39 36.22
N GLY A 513 9.98 9.08 35.18
CA GLY A 513 9.58 10.49 35.26
C GLY A 513 10.71 11.52 35.20
N ILE A 514 11.97 11.08 35.06
CA ILE A 514 13.13 11.97 34.93
C ILE A 514 13.46 12.18 33.45
N ASP A 515 13.60 13.43 33.02
CA ASP A 515 13.90 13.79 31.63
C ASP A 515 15.37 14.09 31.40
N LYS A 516 15.92 13.54 30.32
CA LYS A 516 17.19 13.97 29.76
C LYS A 516 17.11 14.07 28.24
N ARG A 517 17.78 15.09 27.71
CA ARG A 517 17.93 15.30 26.27
C ARG A 517 19.31 14.84 25.81
N PHE A 518 19.35 14.15 24.69
CA PHE A 518 20.57 13.63 24.08
C PHE A 518 20.65 14.06 22.61
N GLU A 519 21.86 14.25 22.11
CA GLU A 519 22.10 14.57 20.70
C GLU A 519 21.66 13.41 19.78
N LEU A 520 21.37 13.74 18.52
CA LEU A 520 21.09 12.74 17.50
C LEU A 520 22.28 11.77 17.36
N SER A 521 22.02 10.49 17.59
CA SER A 521 23.01 9.45 17.35
C SER A 521 22.36 8.20 16.79
N VAL A 522 23.12 7.49 15.96
CA VAL A 522 22.69 6.21 15.38
C VAL A 522 22.36 5.17 16.46
N GLY A 523 23.03 5.23 17.62
CA GLY A 523 22.70 4.36 18.74
C GLY A 523 21.33 4.67 19.37
N MET A 524 20.89 5.94 19.43
CA MET A 524 19.53 6.29 19.89
C MET A 524 18.46 5.74 18.93
N VAL A 525 18.73 5.72 17.63
CA VAL A 525 17.83 5.09 16.63
C VAL A 525 17.71 3.58 16.86
N TYR A 526 18.82 2.90 17.16
CA TYR A 526 18.79 1.47 17.49
C TYR A 526 18.06 1.19 18.80
N LEU A 527 18.29 1.99 19.84
CA LEU A 527 17.58 1.88 21.11
C LEU A 527 16.07 2.08 20.91
N HIS A 528 15.67 3.13 20.18
CA HIS A 528 14.26 3.37 19.86
C HIS A 528 13.62 2.15 19.19
N ALA A 529 14.25 1.60 18.13
CA ALA A 529 13.73 0.41 17.46
C ALA A 529 13.58 -0.81 18.39
N MET A 530 14.55 -1.06 19.26
CA MET A 530 14.50 -2.19 20.20
C MET A 530 13.48 -1.98 21.32
N LEU A 531 13.38 -0.76 21.86
CA LEU A 531 12.44 -0.43 22.92
C LEU A 531 10.99 -0.44 22.41
N SER A 532 10.74 -0.03 21.15
CA SER A 532 9.40 -0.08 20.54
C SER A 532 8.89 -1.49 20.26
N MET A 533 9.77 -2.50 20.31
CA MET A 533 9.42 -3.91 20.12
C MET A 533 10.13 -4.80 21.15
N PRO A 534 9.72 -4.74 22.45
CA PRO A 534 10.32 -5.57 23.48
C PRO A 534 10.22 -7.06 23.15
N ASN A 535 11.23 -7.84 23.57
CA ASN A 535 11.39 -9.27 23.28
C ASN A 535 11.57 -9.64 21.80
N LYS A 536 11.46 -8.69 20.86
CA LYS A 536 11.78 -8.94 19.45
C LYS A 536 13.29 -9.01 19.28
N SER A 537 13.75 -10.10 18.66
CA SER A 537 15.14 -10.27 18.25
C SER A 537 15.42 -9.50 16.96
N PHE A 538 16.44 -8.65 16.97
CA PHE A 538 16.91 -7.92 15.80
C PHE A 538 18.31 -8.41 15.42
N THR A 539 18.51 -8.78 14.17
CA THR A 539 19.85 -8.95 13.63
C THR A 539 20.57 -7.61 13.55
N VAL A 540 21.91 -7.62 13.64
CA VAL A 540 22.70 -6.40 13.46
C VAL A 540 22.53 -5.77 12.08
N ALA A 541 22.17 -6.57 11.06
CA ALA A 541 21.84 -6.07 9.72
C ALA A 541 20.51 -5.31 9.71
N GLU A 542 19.48 -5.81 10.39
CA GLU A 542 18.19 -5.12 10.52
C GLU A 542 18.35 -3.79 11.27
N LEU A 543 19.02 -3.79 12.42
CA LEU A 543 19.30 -2.54 13.15
C LEU A 543 20.08 -1.57 12.27
N TYR A 544 21.15 -2.03 11.61
CA TYR A 544 21.95 -1.19 10.75
C TYR A 544 21.16 -0.60 9.57
N SER A 545 20.20 -1.36 9.03
CA SER A 545 19.31 -0.93 7.95
C SER A 545 18.33 0.15 8.42
N ILE A 546 17.83 0.05 9.65
CA ILE A 546 16.91 1.05 10.23
C ILE A 546 17.57 2.43 10.29
N ALA A 547 18.84 2.53 10.65
CA ALA A 547 19.55 3.82 10.66
C ALA A 547 20.12 4.23 9.29
N ARG A 548 20.13 3.33 8.30
CA ARG A 548 20.72 3.56 6.96
C ARG A 548 19.90 2.89 5.85
N PRO A 549 18.65 3.33 5.63
CA PRO A 549 17.72 2.66 4.71
C PRO A 549 18.18 2.70 3.23
N HIS A 550 19.20 3.49 2.90
CA HIS A 550 19.72 3.68 1.54
C HIS A 550 20.89 2.73 1.14
N MET A 551 21.45 1.93 2.06
CA MET A 551 22.54 1.01 1.73
C MET A 551 22.05 -0.28 1.08
N LYS A 552 22.39 -0.50 -0.19
CA LYS A 552 21.91 -1.65 -0.99
C LYS A 552 22.61 -2.99 -0.72
N ASN A 553 23.77 -2.98 -0.04
CA ASN A 553 24.56 -4.17 0.29
C ASN A 553 24.92 -4.16 1.78
N ILE A 554 24.01 -4.58 2.64
CA ILE A 554 24.30 -4.81 4.06
C ILE A 554 24.59 -6.30 4.21
N PRO A 555 25.74 -6.70 4.79
CA PRO A 555 26.02 -8.10 5.08
C PRO A 555 24.89 -8.71 5.92
N SER A 556 23.98 -9.41 5.23
CA SER A 556 22.93 -10.20 5.86
C SER A 556 23.57 -11.39 6.55
N ALA A 557 23.14 -11.70 7.77
CA ALA A 557 23.53 -12.92 8.48
C ALA A 557 23.03 -14.21 7.79
N ARG A 558 22.40 -14.13 6.62
CA ARG A 558 22.21 -15.24 5.70
C ARG A 558 23.15 -15.07 4.51
N SER A 559 24.35 -15.64 4.64
CA SER A 559 25.06 -16.11 3.46
C SER A 559 24.27 -17.30 2.91
N GLU A 560 23.34 -17.04 1.98
CA GLU A 560 23.01 -18.05 0.97
C GLU A 560 24.26 -18.19 0.09
N ALA A 561 25.16 -19.07 0.52
CA ALA A 561 26.25 -19.50 -0.32
C ALA A 561 25.66 -20.46 -1.35
N ALA A 562 25.74 -20.08 -2.63
CA ALA A 562 25.43 -20.96 -3.74
C ALA A 562 26.31 -22.23 -3.65
N PHE A 563 25.71 -23.35 -3.25
CA PHE A 563 26.30 -24.69 -3.26
C PHE A 563 25.19 -25.70 -3.56
N ASP A 564 25.55 -26.88 -4.06
CA ASP A 564 24.61 -27.96 -4.40
C ASP A 564 23.83 -28.43 -3.16
N GLU A 565 22.66 -27.82 -2.99
CA GLU A 565 21.89 -27.72 -1.76
C GLU A 565 21.35 -29.06 -1.29
N LYS A 566 21.15 -29.99 -2.22
CA LYS A 566 20.50 -31.27 -1.96
C LYS A 566 21.46 -32.26 -1.31
N ALA A 567 22.72 -32.30 -1.75
CA ALA A 567 23.74 -33.18 -1.19
C ALA A 567 24.19 -32.71 0.20
N ALA A 568 24.42 -31.41 0.37
CA ALA A 568 24.86 -30.85 1.64
C ALA A 568 23.79 -31.01 2.74
N ARG A 569 22.51 -30.74 2.45
CA ARG A 569 21.42 -30.95 3.42
C ARG A 569 21.29 -32.41 3.85
N ALA A 570 21.45 -33.35 2.92
CA ALA A 570 21.38 -34.78 3.23
C ALA A 570 22.50 -35.23 4.20
N TYR A 571 23.75 -34.78 3.99
CA TYR A 571 24.85 -35.08 4.90
C TYR A 571 24.65 -34.47 6.30
N TRP A 572 24.17 -33.23 6.38
CA TRP A 572 23.92 -32.56 7.67
C TRP A 572 22.74 -33.15 8.43
N GLN A 573 21.69 -33.55 7.72
CA GLN A 573 20.56 -34.25 8.33
C GLN A 573 21.02 -35.58 8.93
N ARG A 574 21.80 -36.40 8.21
CA ARG A 574 22.29 -37.67 8.73
C ARG A 574 23.25 -37.51 9.91
N LEU A 575 24.11 -36.49 9.91
CA LEU A 575 24.98 -36.19 11.07
C LEU A 575 24.16 -35.82 12.32
N THR A 576 23.05 -35.10 12.14
CA THR A 576 22.13 -34.73 13.23
C THR A 576 21.37 -35.95 13.75
N GLU A 577 20.94 -36.84 12.86
CA GLU A 577 20.32 -38.13 13.23
C GLU A 577 21.31 -39.01 14.01
N LEU A 578 22.57 -39.11 13.56
CA LEU A 578 23.61 -39.86 14.27
C LEU A 578 23.94 -39.27 15.65
N ASP A 579 23.91 -37.94 15.81
CA ASP A 579 24.06 -37.31 17.13
C ASP A 579 22.90 -37.67 18.08
N ALA A 580 21.68 -37.75 17.56
CA ALA A 580 20.52 -38.19 18.32
C ALA A 580 20.60 -39.70 18.66
N GLU A 581 21.07 -40.54 17.73
CA GLU A 581 21.31 -41.97 17.95
C GLU A 581 22.39 -42.21 19.02
N ILE A 582 23.49 -41.45 19.01
CA ILE A 582 24.54 -41.50 20.04
C ILE A 582 23.98 -41.09 21.41
N ALA A 583 23.26 -39.97 21.49
CA ALA A 583 22.68 -39.50 22.75
C ALA A 583 21.62 -40.47 23.31
N ALA A 584 20.85 -41.12 22.43
CA ALA A 584 19.89 -42.15 22.82
C ALA A 584 20.59 -43.44 23.31
N ALA A 585 21.66 -43.86 22.63
CA ALA A 585 22.46 -45.03 23.03
C ALA A 585 23.21 -44.79 24.35
N GLU A 586 23.72 -43.58 24.58
CA GLU A 586 24.36 -43.16 25.84
C GLU A 586 23.36 -43.20 27.00
N LYS A 587 22.15 -42.68 26.80
CA LYS A 587 21.05 -42.73 27.79
C LYS A 587 20.58 -44.17 28.06
N GLY A 588 20.63 -45.03 27.04
CA GLY A 588 20.27 -46.45 27.14
C GLY A 588 21.41 -47.37 27.61
N GLN A 589 22.62 -46.85 27.83
CA GLN A 589 23.84 -47.62 28.09
C GLN A 589 24.13 -48.72 27.05
N ASP A 590 23.68 -48.54 25.80
CA ASP A 590 23.94 -49.46 24.70
C ASP A 590 25.26 -49.13 24.02
N THR A 591 26.34 -49.75 24.51
CA THR A 591 27.70 -49.55 24.01
C THR A 591 27.89 -50.00 22.56
N THR A 592 27.05 -50.91 22.06
CA THR A 592 27.17 -51.43 20.70
C THR A 592 26.56 -50.45 19.71
N ALA A 593 25.35 -49.96 19.98
CA ALA A 593 24.68 -48.96 19.16
C ALA A 593 25.46 -47.64 19.12
N MET A 594 26.00 -47.21 20.26
CA MET A 594 26.83 -46.01 20.34
C MET A 594 28.06 -46.12 19.42
N ARG A 595 28.79 -47.24 19.48
CA ARG A 595 29.99 -47.46 18.64
C ARG A 595 29.66 -47.53 17.15
N VAL A 596 28.49 -48.06 16.77
CA VAL A 596 28.04 -48.11 15.38
C VAL A 596 27.78 -46.69 14.85
N ALA A 597 27.03 -45.88 15.59
CA ALA A 597 26.73 -44.51 15.20
C ALA A 597 27.97 -43.61 15.17
N GLU A 598 28.90 -43.77 16.13
CA GLU A 598 30.19 -43.07 16.14
C GLU A 598 31.06 -43.41 14.93
N ASN A 599 31.11 -44.69 14.54
CA ASN A 599 31.87 -45.13 13.36
C ASN A 599 31.28 -44.60 12.05
N GLU A 600 29.95 -44.61 11.92
CA GLU A 600 29.27 -44.04 10.74
C GLU A 600 29.50 -42.53 10.65
N LYS A 601 29.38 -41.82 11.78
CA LYS A 601 29.68 -40.39 11.89
C LYS A 601 31.12 -40.07 11.49
N ALA A 602 32.09 -40.87 11.97
CA ALA A 602 33.50 -40.71 11.60
C ALA A 602 33.75 -40.95 10.09
N ARG A 603 33.05 -41.92 9.48
CA ARG A 603 33.13 -42.18 8.03
C ARG A 603 32.61 -41.00 7.22
N LEU A 604 31.43 -40.48 7.54
CA LEU A 604 30.82 -39.34 6.85
C LEU A 604 31.66 -38.07 6.99
N LEU A 605 32.25 -37.83 8.17
CA LEU A 605 33.19 -36.72 8.37
C LEU A 605 34.47 -36.87 7.53
N THR A 606 34.93 -38.10 7.30
CA THR A 606 36.10 -38.39 6.46
C THR A 606 35.78 -38.19 4.98
N GLU A 607 34.61 -38.64 4.51
CA GLU A 607 34.11 -38.40 3.15
C GLU A 607 33.96 -36.89 2.87
N LEU A 608 33.39 -36.13 3.81
CA LEU A 608 33.29 -34.67 3.74
C LEU A 608 34.67 -34.00 3.64
N LYS A 609 35.65 -34.49 4.41
CA LYS A 609 37.02 -33.95 4.42
C LYS A 609 37.78 -34.27 3.11
N ALA A 610 37.57 -35.46 2.55
CA ALA A 610 38.22 -35.90 1.30
C ALA A 610 37.70 -35.15 0.06
N ALA A 611 36.41 -34.81 0.04
CA ALA A 611 35.79 -34.07 -1.06
C ALA A 611 36.11 -32.56 -1.08
N ARG A 612 37.11 -32.09 -0.32
CA ARG A 612 37.44 -30.66 -0.16
C ARG A 612 36.23 -29.78 0.21
N PHE A 613 35.20 -30.35 0.85
CA PHE A 613 34.18 -29.55 1.50
C PHE A 613 34.86 -28.84 2.67
N ALA A 614 35.19 -27.57 2.48
CA ALA A 614 35.72 -26.70 3.51
C ALA A 614 34.62 -26.42 4.55
N GLY A 615 34.34 -27.44 5.38
CA GLY A 615 33.34 -27.41 6.43
C GLY A 615 33.84 -26.70 7.69
N ARG A 616 33.09 -25.70 8.13
CA ARG A 616 32.44 -25.62 9.46
C ARG A 616 31.59 -24.34 9.53
N PRO A 617 30.33 -24.40 10.01
CA PRO A 617 29.54 -23.20 10.25
C PRO A 617 30.08 -22.50 11.51
N LYS A 618 31.05 -21.60 11.34
CA LYS A 618 31.39 -20.47 12.22
C LYS A 618 32.66 -19.80 11.70
N ILE A 619 32.54 -19.12 10.57
CA ILE A 619 33.38 -17.95 10.34
C ILE A 619 32.38 -16.86 10.01
N GLU A 620 32.06 -16.06 11.01
CA GLU A 620 31.48 -14.75 10.77
C GLU A 620 32.34 -14.06 9.71
N SER A 621 31.75 -13.69 8.56
CA SER A 621 32.50 -12.98 7.54
C SER A 621 33.14 -11.73 8.15
N ALA A 622 34.32 -11.34 7.69
CA ALA A 622 34.99 -10.14 8.20
C ALA A 622 34.06 -8.91 8.17
N ASP A 623 33.15 -8.87 7.20
CA ASP A 623 32.15 -7.81 7.04
C ASP A 623 30.98 -7.93 8.03
N HIS A 624 30.50 -9.13 8.34
CA HIS A 624 29.52 -9.33 9.41
C HIS A 624 30.11 -9.00 10.78
N LYS A 625 31.39 -9.36 11.02
CA LYS A 625 32.12 -8.98 12.24
C LYS A 625 32.21 -7.46 12.39
N ARG A 626 32.62 -6.77 11.32
CA ARG A 626 32.68 -5.30 11.28
C ARG A 626 31.30 -4.66 11.50
N LEU A 627 30.25 -5.24 10.91
CA LEU A 627 28.88 -4.78 11.07
C LEU A 627 28.39 -4.92 12.52
N ARG A 628 28.57 -6.11 13.11
CA ARG A 628 28.23 -6.36 14.50
C ARG A 628 29.00 -5.42 15.43
N ASP A 629 30.31 -5.30 15.25
CA ASP A 629 31.13 -4.43 16.09
C ASP A 629 30.71 -2.96 15.92
N ARG A 630 30.34 -2.51 14.71
CA ARG A 630 29.84 -1.15 14.48
C ARG A 630 28.51 -0.88 15.19
N VAL A 631 27.53 -1.79 15.07
CA VAL A 631 26.22 -1.65 15.73
C VAL A 631 26.38 -1.73 17.24
N ARG A 632 27.13 -2.73 17.74
CA ARG A 632 27.39 -2.90 19.18
C ARG A 632 28.08 -1.68 19.77
N ASN A 633 29.15 -1.19 19.14
CA ASN A 633 29.85 0.00 19.62
C ASN A 633 28.98 1.26 19.60
N ALA A 634 28.02 1.37 18.67
CA ALA A 634 27.06 2.48 18.66
C ALA A 634 26.09 2.39 19.84
N VAL A 635 25.51 1.20 20.08
CA VAL A 635 24.63 0.94 21.24
C VAL A 635 25.39 1.18 22.56
N ASP A 636 26.59 0.61 22.71
CA ASP A 636 27.40 0.74 23.93
C ASP A 636 27.78 2.19 24.23
N ARG A 637 28.19 2.97 23.21
CA ARG A 637 28.49 4.39 23.40
C ARG A 637 27.26 5.16 23.83
N THR A 638 26.11 4.90 23.22
CA THR A 638 24.86 5.58 23.58
C THR A 638 24.42 5.22 24.99
N ILE A 639 24.42 3.93 25.37
CA ILE A 639 24.10 3.49 26.74
C ILE A 639 25.08 4.12 27.75
N LYS A 640 26.38 4.19 27.44
CA LYS A 640 27.37 4.84 28.30
C LYS A 640 27.09 6.33 28.50
N ILE A 641 26.69 7.04 27.43
CA ILE A 641 26.29 8.46 27.51
C ILE A 641 25.01 8.60 28.33
N ILE A 642 24.00 7.74 28.10
CA ILE A 642 22.77 7.72 28.90
C ILE A 642 23.12 7.49 30.36
N LYS A 643 23.90 6.46 30.70
CA LYS A 643 24.30 6.13 32.08
C LYS A 643 25.04 7.28 32.78
N LYS A 644 25.82 8.08 32.04
CA LYS A 644 26.50 9.26 32.58
C LYS A 644 25.54 10.38 32.99
N TYR A 645 24.49 10.63 32.21
CA TYR A 645 23.58 11.76 32.42
C TYR A 645 22.19 11.37 32.96
N HIS A 646 21.87 10.09 32.93
CA HIS A 646 20.66 9.43 33.40
C HIS A 646 20.99 8.01 33.91
N SER A 647 21.48 7.93 35.16
CA SER A 647 22.05 6.69 35.71
C SER A 647 21.07 5.51 35.74
N SER A 648 19.81 5.71 36.15
CA SER A 648 18.79 4.66 36.22
C SER A 648 18.42 4.10 34.84
N ALA A 649 18.03 4.98 33.89
CA ALA A 649 17.79 4.59 32.51
C ALA A 649 18.98 3.86 31.88
N GLY A 650 20.19 4.38 32.11
CA GLY A 650 21.42 3.77 31.60
C GLY A 650 21.66 2.38 32.17
N ALA A 651 21.46 2.17 33.47
CA ALA A 651 21.60 0.86 34.12
C ALA A 651 20.57 -0.14 33.60
N HIS A 652 19.30 0.29 33.49
CA HIS A 652 18.21 -0.52 32.95
C HIS A 652 18.51 -1.01 31.53
N LEU A 653 18.89 -0.10 30.63
CA LEU A 653 19.23 -0.44 29.25
C LEU A 653 20.49 -1.32 29.15
N ASP A 654 21.44 -1.12 30.07
CA ASP A 654 22.68 -1.90 30.12
C ASP A 654 22.39 -3.37 30.44
N GLU A 655 21.48 -3.62 31.39
CA GLU A 655 21.04 -4.94 31.82
C GLU A 655 20.07 -5.61 30.83
N ALA A 656 19.11 -4.84 30.32
CA ALA A 656 18.00 -5.37 29.52
C ALA A 656 18.34 -5.67 28.05
N ILE A 657 19.47 -5.18 27.53
CA ILE A 657 19.83 -5.34 26.12
C ILE A 657 20.91 -6.40 25.94
N SER A 658 20.58 -7.45 25.19
CA SER A 658 21.56 -8.46 24.77
C SER A 658 22.48 -7.92 23.68
N ARG A 659 23.79 -8.10 23.87
CA ARG A 659 24.83 -7.63 22.95
C ARG A 659 25.42 -8.80 22.17
N GLY A 660 24.87 -9.09 20.99
CA GLY A 660 25.32 -10.17 20.12
C GLY A 660 25.19 -9.84 18.64
N SER A 661 25.32 -10.86 17.78
CA SER A 661 24.93 -10.76 16.35
C SER A 661 23.41 -10.59 16.16
N VAL A 662 22.67 -10.94 17.22
CA VAL A 662 21.26 -10.64 17.43
C VAL A 662 21.18 -9.85 18.72
N MET A 663 20.45 -8.74 18.71
CA MET A 663 20.22 -7.86 19.85
C MET A 663 18.74 -7.84 20.16
N THR A 664 18.43 -7.90 21.44
CA THR A 664 17.06 -7.94 21.95
C THR A 664 17.01 -7.07 23.19
N TYR A 665 16.00 -6.23 23.28
CA TYR A 665 15.63 -5.59 24.54
C TYR A 665 14.60 -6.48 25.26
N ALA A 666 15.03 -7.15 26.33
CA ALA A 666 14.26 -8.13 27.09
C ALA A 666 14.49 -7.94 28.61
N PRO A 667 13.93 -6.87 29.21
CA PRO A 667 14.00 -6.69 30.66
C PRO A 667 13.12 -7.72 31.39
N ALA A 668 13.36 -7.92 32.69
CA ALA A 668 12.50 -8.74 33.54
C ALA A 668 11.06 -8.22 33.59
N GLU A 669 10.89 -6.90 33.60
CA GLU A 669 9.61 -6.20 33.47
C GLU A 669 9.73 -5.12 32.40
N ILE A 670 8.79 -5.08 31.46
CA ILE A 670 8.81 -4.10 30.36
C ILE A 670 8.19 -2.79 30.87
N PRO A 671 8.97 -1.69 30.95
CA PRO A 671 8.42 -0.40 31.31
C PRO A 671 7.39 0.07 30.26
N PRO A 672 6.37 0.85 30.65
CA PRO A 672 5.32 1.33 29.76
C PRO A 672 5.85 2.47 28.86
N TRP A 673 6.73 2.14 27.93
CA TRP A 673 7.36 3.10 27.02
C TRP A 673 6.35 3.75 26.09
N ILE A 674 6.49 5.06 25.93
CA ILE A 674 5.84 5.86 24.89
C ILE A 674 6.93 6.34 23.92
N PHE A 675 6.66 6.31 22.62
CA PHE A 675 7.61 6.68 21.56
C PHE A 675 7.14 7.90 20.79
#